data_AF-R5AZB3-F1
#
_entry.id   AF-R5AZB3-F1
#
_cell.length_a   1.000
_cell.length_b   1.000
_cell.length_c   1.000
_cell.angle_alpha   90.00
_cell.angle_beta   90.00
_cell.angle_gamma   90.00
#
_symmetry.space_group_name_H-M   'P 1'
#
loop_
_entity.id
_entity.type
_entity.pdbx_description
1 polymer ?
#
loop_
_entity_poly.entity_id
_entity_poly.type
_entity_poly.pdbx_seq_one_letter_code
_entity_poly.pdbx_strand_id
1 'polypeptide(L)'
;MSNHTATTYRPPFTLKLQKYLLLIMLLVFGLASATTPVDTISSGQFPKNYSDGSKIFVQPKTSATIEAITLGNNCTLVIGEFANLIIGNGKATTGSNCKIILEPGSTLKIEGNSSLTLGNESLLNCKNGNLILCDNDSRLNLSADCTLSLGVIPVSGSGTIAAPEYGELKEEQHEYAFLDAPCAYIFNEVKVTGMWHIDRAYPQWFAAPGCDDWSGPINKAITLKRTGEVFLQRGLYPTKHSIRVRYGIELVGENGFISNPSNGSNSDLLGTTIVANKNSSSCSNFQSGYMVLVNTKPVEQYPSSEHIEEQFNMWVHPYPAFTTVVRNITFMNGDKSERIIPQLNGLFTAGGLDIEQCRFLNFKQAIVKSRDYADGFVIKDCRFSGVNIVHYAPPGTTSATDTTVYDTKWMIYLNGDSDNLQFTGNAFMGSRFLNNRTLYVGQNRGGLISCNITGGEIVLNGCRGLTFSNNHMESSMESNEGMLIRVLNSQVTISDNFFYKSERGNIYIAGSGYGTPSVAEIHNNTYLCTFHDLFYGKDDKQVNKIPYDERIKEFEAKKKLWLARYSAPEIIVGDGATVNISNQYRQVALLNSVTWPLTVGIQFRAENQNDSIFLTDTIATTLLNDLSPYLSGSGTINAGFAVNNVNHQLRNINRRTAAMRPNSNDRWYAPSGKYEYYAVFVIDRQRNIIAYPNGKPYKQLMYTNYKVSPVTSVPSLSKDNFIDKPTSSNAVSTLIPIQGGSYYPSWSGYLRMYRCRVEQDTIRTDWNTVDVPVVNTMMLYDNGLFLSGYVWQECSKANPLNSLPDTDTLKIQNVTHLNESVECTATTKPTSLPDTWNRGDKIFNVGNETDWDVFIKK
;
A
#
# COMPACT_ATOMS: atom_id res chain seq x y z
N MET A 1 -6.99 -30.55 -20.84
CA MET A 1 -8.09 -31.43 -21.23
C MET A 1 -8.38 -32.39 -20.08
N SER A 2 -9.43 -32.14 -19.30
CA SER A 2 -10.32 -33.14 -18.68
C SER A 2 -11.23 -32.47 -17.63
N ASN A 3 -12.45 -32.18 -18.09
CA ASN A 3 -13.75 -32.24 -17.41
C ASN A 3 -13.97 -31.49 -16.08
N HIS A 4 -14.40 -30.23 -16.21
CA HIS A 4 -15.28 -29.56 -15.25
C HIS A 4 -16.74 -29.98 -15.49
N THR A 5 -17.37 -30.66 -14.53
CA THR A 5 -18.83 -30.72 -14.41
C THR A 5 -19.30 -29.49 -13.65
N ALA A 6 -19.75 -28.47 -14.38
CA ALA A 6 -20.42 -27.31 -13.82
C ALA A 6 -21.89 -27.67 -13.51
N THR A 7 -22.21 -27.84 -12.24
CA THR A 7 -23.58 -27.80 -11.74
C THR A 7 -24.03 -26.34 -11.68
N THR A 8 -24.64 -25.85 -12.76
CA THR A 8 -25.25 -24.52 -12.81
C THR A 8 -26.46 -24.45 -11.89
N TYR A 9 -26.31 -23.81 -10.73
CA TYR A 9 -27.41 -23.34 -9.90
C TYR A 9 -28.05 -22.13 -10.62
N ARG A 10 -29.25 -22.31 -11.17
CA ARG A 10 -30.01 -21.22 -11.79
C ARG A 10 -30.63 -20.34 -10.70
N PRO A 11 -30.42 -19.01 -10.68
CA PRO A 11 -31.15 -18.12 -9.79
C PRO A 11 -32.62 -17.98 -10.24
N PRO A 12 -33.57 -17.64 -9.34
CA PRO A 12 -35.00 -17.62 -9.60
C PRO A 12 -35.46 -16.38 -10.41
N PHE A 13 -34.68 -15.96 -11.39
CA PHE A 13 -35.00 -14.83 -12.26
C PHE A 13 -36.12 -15.13 -13.28
N THR A 14 -36.38 -16.42 -13.56
CA THR A 14 -37.41 -16.84 -14.51
C THR A 14 -38.84 -16.79 -13.94
N LEU A 15 -39.03 -16.74 -12.62
CA LEU A 15 -40.35 -16.57 -12.00
C LEU A 15 -40.82 -15.10 -12.02
N LYS A 16 -39.90 -14.12 -11.98
CA LYS A 16 -40.24 -12.69 -12.08
C LYS A 16 -40.79 -12.32 -13.46
N LEU A 17 -40.23 -12.86 -14.54
CA LEU A 17 -40.69 -12.56 -15.90
C LEU A 17 -42.02 -13.25 -16.22
N GLN A 18 -42.25 -14.47 -15.73
CA GLN A 18 -43.54 -15.16 -15.90
C GLN A 18 -44.65 -14.52 -15.05
N LYS A 19 -44.38 -14.06 -13.82
CA LYS A 19 -45.37 -13.31 -13.01
C LYS A 19 -45.66 -11.91 -13.57
N TYR A 20 -44.67 -11.19 -14.09
CA TYR A 20 -44.89 -9.89 -14.75
C TYR A 20 -45.64 -10.04 -16.08
N LEU A 21 -45.35 -11.05 -16.90
CA LEU A 21 -46.14 -11.31 -18.11
C LEU A 21 -47.57 -11.80 -17.80
N LEU A 22 -47.78 -12.56 -16.72
CA LEU A 22 -49.13 -12.97 -16.32
C LEU A 22 -49.93 -11.79 -15.76
N LEU A 23 -49.30 -10.88 -14.99
CA LEU A 23 -49.93 -9.67 -14.47
C LEU A 23 -50.24 -8.66 -15.59
N ILE A 24 -49.35 -8.53 -16.59
CA ILE A 24 -49.57 -7.70 -17.78
C ILE A 24 -50.63 -8.33 -18.70
N MET A 25 -50.69 -9.67 -18.85
CA MET A 25 -51.78 -10.31 -19.59
C MET A 25 -53.14 -10.22 -18.87
N LEU A 26 -53.16 -10.26 -17.53
CA LEU A 26 -54.39 -10.00 -16.73
C LEU A 26 -54.82 -8.54 -16.75
N LEU A 27 -53.89 -7.59 -16.97
CA LEU A 27 -54.19 -6.17 -17.19
C LEU A 27 -54.74 -5.87 -18.60
N VAL A 28 -54.51 -6.76 -19.59
CA VAL A 28 -54.93 -6.55 -20.99
C VAL A 28 -56.20 -7.32 -21.37
N PHE A 29 -56.55 -8.41 -20.67
CA PHE A 29 -57.82 -9.13 -20.87
C PHE A 29 -58.55 -9.39 -19.54
N GLY A 30 -59.19 -8.33 -19.03
CA GLY A 30 -60.04 -8.37 -17.84
C GLY A 30 -61.13 -7.30 -17.87
N LEU A 31 -61.60 -6.90 -19.07
CA LEU A 31 -62.82 -6.11 -19.24
C LEU A 31 -64.01 -7.06 -19.32
N ALA A 32 -64.44 -7.56 -18.18
CA ALA A 32 -65.76 -8.17 -18.01
C ALA A 32 -66.30 -7.80 -16.62
N SER A 33 -67.01 -6.67 -16.58
CA SER A 33 -68.24 -6.45 -15.81
C SER A 33 -68.39 -7.25 -14.50
N ALA A 34 -67.90 -6.69 -13.40
CA ALA A 34 -68.59 -6.74 -12.12
C ALA A 34 -68.58 -5.32 -11.55
N THR A 35 -69.77 -4.72 -11.47
CA THR A 35 -70.03 -3.37 -10.97
C THR A 35 -69.74 -3.31 -9.47
N THR A 36 -68.49 -3.11 -9.06
CA THR A 36 -68.19 -2.61 -7.72
C THR A 36 -68.42 -1.10 -7.69
N PRO A 37 -69.18 -0.55 -6.72
CA PRO A 37 -69.42 0.89 -6.65
C PRO A 37 -68.11 1.65 -6.45
N VAL A 38 -67.95 2.76 -7.17
CA VAL A 38 -66.98 3.80 -6.77
C VAL A 38 -67.63 4.58 -5.64
N ASP A 39 -67.23 4.32 -4.40
CA ASP A 39 -67.67 5.16 -3.27
C ASP A 39 -66.84 6.45 -3.26
N THR A 40 -67.50 7.57 -2.97
CA THR A 40 -66.90 8.89 -2.99
C THR A 40 -66.94 9.50 -1.60
N ILE A 41 -65.77 9.89 -1.07
CA ILE A 41 -65.64 10.55 0.24
C ILE A 41 -65.51 12.05 -0.01
N SER A 42 -66.51 12.83 0.41
CA SER A 42 -66.55 14.30 0.24
C SER A 42 -66.52 15.09 1.54
N SER A 43 -66.97 14.51 2.67
CA SER A 43 -66.97 15.12 4.02
C SER A 43 -67.50 14.13 5.09
N GLY A 44 -67.11 14.28 6.36
CA GLY A 44 -67.72 13.62 7.53
C GLY A 44 -66.81 12.66 8.33
N GLN A 45 -67.12 12.45 9.62
CA GLN A 45 -66.47 11.49 10.53
C GLN A 45 -67.32 10.21 10.68
N PHE A 46 -66.89 9.07 10.12
CA PHE A 46 -67.54 7.78 10.36
C PHE A 46 -66.56 6.61 10.16
N PRO A 47 -66.68 5.51 10.92
CA PRO A 47 -66.05 4.25 10.54
C PRO A 47 -66.68 3.72 9.23
N LYS A 48 -65.85 3.35 8.23
CA LYS A 48 -66.32 2.72 6.97
C LYS A 48 -65.62 1.39 6.71
N ASN A 49 -66.42 0.35 6.44
CA ASN A 49 -65.93 -0.97 6.02
C ASN A 49 -66.29 -1.19 4.56
N TYR A 50 -65.30 -1.52 3.73
CA TYR A 50 -65.46 -1.78 2.30
C TYR A 50 -65.21 -3.27 2.02
N SER A 51 -66.05 -3.88 1.18
CA SER A 51 -65.88 -5.26 0.75
C SER A 51 -64.74 -5.41 -0.27
N ASP A 52 -64.31 -6.64 -0.51
CA ASP A 52 -63.28 -6.96 -1.49
C ASP A 52 -63.56 -6.33 -2.87
N GLY A 53 -62.50 -5.85 -3.54
CA GLY A 53 -62.58 -5.26 -4.87
C GLY A 53 -63.21 -3.85 -4.95
N SER A 54 -63.47 -3.22 -3.81
CA SER A 54 -64.04 -1.87 -3.75
C SER A 54 -63.10 -0.82 -4.34
N LYS A 55 -63.67 0.18 -5.02
CA LYS A 55 -62.95 1.37 -5.48
C LYS A 55 -63.46 2.59 -4.70
N ILE A 56 -62.56 3.32 -4.07
CA ILE A 56 -62.88 4.45 -3.20
C ILE A 56 -62.13 5.68 -3.71
N PHE A 57 -62.82 6.80 -3.80
CA PHE A 57 -62.27 8.06 -4.28
C PHE A 57 -62.54 9.18 -3.27
N VAL A 58 -61.49 9.80 -2.72
CA VAL A 58 -61.64 11.03 -1.92
C VAL A 58 -61.69 12.21 -2.88
N GLN A 59 -62.72 13.05 -2.79
CA GLN A 59 -62.93 14.13 -3.75
C GLN A 59 -61.77 15.13 -3.75
N PRO A 60 -61.33 15.62 -4.93
CA PRO A 60 -60.31 16.67 -5.03
C PRO A 60 -60.68 17.91 -4.21
N LYS A 61 -59.65 18.56 -3.63
CA LYS A 61 -59.78 19.80 -2.84
C LYS A 61 -60.73 19.70 -1.64
N THR A 62 -60.98 18.49 -1.13
CA THR A 62 -61.77 18.28 0.10
C THR A 62 -60.89 17.86 1.26
N SER A 63 -61.41 17.99 2.49
CA SER A 63 -60.77 17.44 3.69
C SER A 63 -61.75 16.50 4.37
N ALA A 64 -61.31 15.28 4.64
CA ALA A 64 -62.10 14.25 5.32
C ALA A 64 -61.29 13.67 6.49
N THR A 65 -61.93 13.56 7.65
CA THR A 65 -61.35 12.91 8.84
C THR A 65 -62.10 11.63 9.13
N ILE A 66 -61.39 10.52 9.24
CA ILE A 66 -61.94 9.19 9.52
C ILE A 66 -61.35 8.64 10.81
N GLU A 67 -62.20 8.07 11.67
CA GLU A 67 -61.76 7.38 12.89
C GLU A 67 -61.25 5.97 12.57
N ALA A 68 -61.94 5.25 11.68
CA ALA A 68 -61.53 3.94 11.23
C ALA A 68 -61.95 3.70 9.77
N ILE A 69 -61.09 3.03 9.00
CA ILE A 69 -61.43 2.52 7.66
C ILE A 69 -60.89 1.09 7.54
N THR A 70 -61.74 0.17 7.13
CA THR A 70 -61.34 -1.21 6.84
C THR A 70 -61.58 -1.47 5.36
N LEU A 71 -60.52 -1.70 4.59
CA LEU A 71 -60.63 -2.15 3.20
C LEU A 71 -60.56 -3.68 3.16
N GLY A 72 -61.47 -4.34 2.44
CA GLY A 72 -61.32 -5.75 2.07
C GLY A 72 -60.16 -5.98 1.10
N ASN A 73 -59.97 -7.21 0.63
CA ASN A 73 -58.89 -7.54 -0.30
C ASN A 73 -59.08 -6.86 -1.67
N ASN A 74 -58.00 -6.62 -2.42
CA ASN A 74 -58.03 -6.09 -3.79
C ASN A 74 -58.71 -4.71 -3.92
N CYS A 75 -58.80 -3.92 -2.85
CA CYS A 75 -59.40 -2.59 -2.90
C CYS A 75 -58.45 -1.54 -3.48
N THR A 76 -59.00 -0.47 -4.06
CA THR A 76 -58.23 0.71 -4.48
C THR A 76 -58.82 1.97 -3.86
N LEU A 77 -58.04 2.70 -3.07
CA LEU A 77 -58.35 4.01 -2.52
C LEU A 77 -57.49 5.07 -3.22
N VAL A 78 -58.12 6.03 -3.87
CA VAL A 78 -57.43 7.17 -4.48
C VAL A 78 -57.80 8.43 -3.71
N ILE A 79 -56.78 9.16 -3.24
CA ILE A 79 -56.95 10.45 -2.60
C ILE A 79 -56.77 11.51 -3.68
N GLY A 80 -57.88 12.17 -4.05
CA GLY A 80 -57.93 13.07 -5.20
C GLY A 80 -57.02 14.30 -5.06
N GLU A 81 -56.72 14.95 -6.18
CA GLU A 81 -55.85 16.14 -6.22
C GLU A 81 -56.16 17.16 -5.13
N PHE A 82 -55.13 17.59 -4.39
CA PHE A 82 -55.25 18.55 -3.27
C PHE A 82 -56.24 18.16 -2.15
N ALA A 83 -56.67 16.91 -2.09
CA ALA A 83 -57.53 16.43 -1.00
C ALA A 83 -56.71 16.05 0.24
N ASN A 84 -57.29 16.20 1.42
CA ASN A 84 -56.69 15.80 2.69
C ASN A 84 -57.51 14.66 3.32
N LEU A 85 -56.92 13.48 3.44
CA LEU A 85 -57.48 12.39 4.22
C LEU A 85 -56.75 12.30 5.56
N ILE A 86 -57.48 12.44 6.66
CA ILE A 86 -56.96 12.40 8.02
C ILE A 86 -57.46 11.15 8.72
N ILE A 87 -56.57 10.30 9.21
CA ILE A 87 -56.87 9.19 10.11
C ILE A 87 -56.61 9.70 11.53
N GLY A 88 -57.69 9.95 12.29
CA GLY A 88 -57.63 10.58 13.62
C GLY A 88 -58.36 9.76 14.68
N ASN A 89 -57.72 9.54 15.84
CA ASN A 89 -58.24 8.79 16.98
C ASN A 89 -58.72 7.34 16.69
N GLY A 90 -58.10 6.60 15.77
CA GLY A 90 -58.44 5.19 15.56
C GLY A 90 -57.53 4.39 14.63
N LYS A 91 -58.03 3.26 14.11
CA LYS A 91 -57.23 2.28 13.34
C LYS A 91 -57.80 2.08 11.94
N ALA A 92 -56.99 2.35 10.94
CA ALA A 92 -57.24 2.04 9.54
C ALA A 92 -56.51 0.75 9.15
N THR A 93 -57.17 -0.13 8.42
CA THR A 93 -56.60 -1.39 7.94
C THR A 93 -57.01 -1.69 6.50
N THR A 94 -56.17 -2.45 5.82
CA THR A 94 -56.47 -2.97 4.48
C THR A 94 -56.28 -4.49 4.46
N GLY A 95 -57.08 -5.18 3.65
CA GLY A 95 -56.83 -6.57 3.27
C GLY A 95 -55.66 -6.69 2.32
N SER A 96 -55.44 -7.89 1.77
CA SER A 96 -54.32 -8.14 0.86
C SER A 96 -54.50 -7.48 -0.51
N ASN A 97 -53.39 -7.18 -1.19
CA ASN A 97 -53.34 -6.65 -2.56
C ASN A 97 -54.14 -5.35 -2.76
N CYS A 98 -54.17 -4.47 -1.75
CA CYS A 98 -54.82 -3.17 -1.83
C CYS A 98 -53.91 -2.10 -2.43
N LYS A 99 -54.48 -1.04 -2.98
CA LYS A 99 -53.75 0.13 -3.50
C LYS A 99 -54.28 1.40 -2.88
N ILE A 100 -53.41 2.18 -2.25
CA ILE A 100 -53.69 3.55 -1.81
C ILE A 100 -52.83 4.47 -2.65
N ILE A 101 -53.45 5.41 -3.38
CA ILE A 101 -52.77 6.30 -4.33
C ILE A 101 -53.06 7.74 -3.97
N LEU A 102 -52.01 8.53 -3.78
CA LEU A 102 -52.10 9.97 -3.56
C LEU A 102 -51.88 10.71 -4.88
N GLU A 103 -52.89 11.44 -5.33
CA GLU A 103 -52.79 12.32 -6.50
C GLU A 103 -52.02 13.62 -6.17
N PRO A 104 -51.59 14.41 -7.18
CA PRO A 104 -50.83 15.64 -6.99
C PRO A 104 -51.40 16.56 -5.89
N GLY A 105 -50.54 16.93 -4.94
CA GLY A 105 -50.87 17.86 -3.86
C GLY A 105 -51.80 17.32 -2.78
N SER A 106 -52.26 16.05 -2.90
CA SER A 106 -53.05 15.41 -1.85
C SER A 106 -52.23 15.11 -0.60
N THR A 107 -52.90 14.91 0.53
CA THR A 107 -52.27 14.60 1.81
C THR A 107 -52.97 13.42 2.48
N LEU A 108 -52.21 12.43 2.91
CA LEU A 108 -52.61 11.42 3.88
C LEU A 108 -51.96 11.75 5.22
N LYS A 109 -52.78 12.05 6.23
CA LYS A 109 -52.34 12.42 7.58
C LYS A 109 -52.78 11.37 8.58
N ILE A 110 -51.87 10.93 9.46
CA ILE A 110 -52.16 10.05 10.60
C ILE A 110 -51.85 10.84 11.87
N GLU A 111 -52.86 11.00 12.74
CA GLU A 111 -52.78 11.82 13.95
C GLU A 111 -53.61 11.23 15.10
N GLY A 112 -53.47 11.77 16.31
CA GLY A 112 -54.20 11.32 17.50
C GLY A 112 -53.84 9.91 17.92
N ASN A 113 -52.56 9.53 17.82
CA ASN A 113 -52.07 8.16 18.11
C ASN A 113 -52.72 7.07 17.24
N SER A 114 -53.13 7.43 16.02
CA SER A 114 -53.77 6.50 15.07
C SER A 114 -52.78 5.61 14.34
N SER A 115 -53.30 4.56 13.70
CA SER A 115 -52.48 3.68 12.85
C SER A 115 -53.14 3.36 11.51
N LEU A 116 -52.35 3.26 10.45
CA LEU A 116 -52.72 2.62 9.19
C LEU A 116 -51.92 1.32 9.03
N THR A 117 -52.59 0.19 8.90
CA THR A 117 -51.97 -1.11 8.63
C THR A 117 -52.30 -1.59 7.22
N LEU A 118 -51.27 -1.80 6.41
CA LEU A 118 -51.40 -2.35 5.05
C LEU A 118 -51.33 -3.88 5.11
N GLY A 119 -52.34 -4.57 4.58
CA GLY A 119 -52.34 -6.03 4.45
C GLY A 119 -51.40 -6.48 3.33
N ASN A 120 -51.04 -7.77 3.32
CA ASN A 120 -50.00 -8.33 2.45
C ASN A 120 -50.10 -7.90 0.98
N GLU A 121 -48.97 -7.74 0.30
CA GLU A 121 -48.89 -7.39 -1.13
C GLU A 121 -49.55 -6.05 -1.51
N SER A 122 -49.79 -5.16 -0.55
CA SER A 122 -50.43 -3.86 -0.81
C SER A 122 -49.46 -2.76 -1.22
N LEU A 123 -49.94 -1.77 -1.96
CA LEU A 123 -49.18 -0.60 -2.40
C LEU A 123 -49.72 0.68 -1.76
N LEU A 124 -48.84 1.45 -1.12
CA LEU A 124 -49.07 2.86 -0.78
C LEU A 124 -48.19 3.73 -1.67
N ASN A 125 -48.80 4.42 -2.63
CA ASN A 125 -48.13 5.30 -3.57
C ASN A 125 -48.32 6.76 -3.18
N CYS A 126 -47.25 7.35 -2.64
CA CYS A 126 -47.16 8.75 -2.22
C CYS A 126 -46.24 9.57 -3.15
N LYS A 127 -45.96 9.15 -4.38
CA LYS A 127 -45.01 9.85 -5.27
C LYS A 127 -45.38 11.32 -5.53
N ASN A 128 -46.68 11.62 -5.55
CA ASN A 128 -47.21 12.94 -5.90
C ASN A 128 -47.91 13.66 -4.73
N GLY A 129 -47.96 13.07 -3.54
CA GLY A 129 -48.68 13.62 -2.40
C GLY A 129 -47.92 13.53 -1.08
N ASN A 130 -48.43 14.21 -0.06
CA ASN A 130 -47.82 14.27 1.26
C ASN A 130 -48.29 13.11 2.13
N LEU A 131 -47.35 12.44 2.81
CA LEU A 131 -47.64 11.55 3.92
C LEU A 131 -47.15 12.20 5.21
N ILE A 132 -48.03 12.31 6.22
CA ILE A 132 -47.73 12.99 7.48
C ILE A 132 -48.10 12.08 8.65
N LEU A 133 -47.14 11.81 9.54
CA LEU A 133 -47.30 11.03 10.77
C LEU A 133 -47.09 11.96 11.99
N CYS A 134 -48.16 12.58 12.48
CA CYS A 134 -48.04 13.74 13.38
C CYS A 134 -47.42 13.42 14.75
N ASP A 135 -47.91 12.36 15.40
CA ASP A 135 -47.55 12.06 16.79
C ASP A 135 -46.57 10.89 16.88
N ASN A 136 -45.81 10.82 17.99
CA ASN A 136 -44.85 9.74 18.24
C ASN A 136 -45.46 8.33 18.15
N ASP A 137 -46.75 8.20 18.48
CA ASP A 137 -47.50 6.95 18.43
C ASP A 137 -48.33 6.78 17.15
N SER A 138 -48.26 7.75 16.23
CA SER A 138 -48.78 7.56 14.87
C SER A 138 -47.97 6.47 14.16
N ARG A 139 -48.67 5.50 13.55
CA ARG A 139 -48.04 4.32 12.94
C ARG A 139 -48.52 4.08 11.51
N LEU A 140 -47.58 3.85 10.61
CA LEU A 140 -47.83 3.20 9.33
C LEU A 140 -47.18 1.81 9.39
N ASN A 141 -47.99 0.76 9.44
CA ASN A 141 -47.52 -0.62 9.50
C ASN A 141 -47.69 -1.29 8.14
N LEU A 142 -46.63 -1.87 7.60
CA LEU A 142 -46.62 -2.62 6.35
C LEU A 142 -46.46 -4.10 6.67
N SER A 143 -47.39 -4.93 6.20
CA SER A 143 -47.23 -6.39 6.23
C SER A 143 -46.34 -6.88 5.09
N ALA A 144 -46.15 -8.21 5.00
CA ALA A 144 -45.28 -8.84 4.01
C ALA A 144 -45.62 -8.43 2.56
N ASP A 145 -44.58 -8.23 1.75
CA ASP A 145 -44.64 -7.88 0.34
C ASP A 145 -45.34 -6.55 0.02
N CYS A 146 -45.62 -5.71 1.01
CA CYS A 146 -46.15 -4.37 0.77
C CYS A 146 -45.08 -3.45 0.16
N THR A 147 -45.50 -2.52 -0.69
CA THR A 147 -44.61 -1.49 -1.28
C THR A 147 -45.01 -0.10 -0.82
N LEU A 148 -44.04 0.66 -0.30
CA LEU A 148 -44.15 2.10 -0.09
C LEU A 148 -43.41 2.83 -1.23
N SER A 149 -44.14 3.58 -2.05
CA SER A 149 -43.56 4.38 -3.14
C SER A 149 -43.54 5.86 -2.75
N LEU A 150 -42.36 6.46 -2.66
CA LEU A 150 -42.15 7.86 -2.27
C LEU A 150 -41.57 8.69 -3.42
N GLY A 151 -41.94 9.96 -3.44
CA GLY A 151 -41.42 10.96 -4.39
C GLY A 151 -40.34 11.83 -3.75
N VAL A 152 -40.20 13.06 -4.25
CA VAL A 152 -39.30 14.08 -3.67
C VAL A 152 -39.93 14.87 -2.52
N ILE A 153 -41.19 14.56 -2.19
CA ILE A 153 -41.92 15.13 -1.07
C ILE A 153 -41.63 14.26 0.15
N PRO A 154 -40.94 14.77 1.19
CA PRO A 154 -40.60 13.96 2.36
C PRO A 154 -41.84 13.56 3.15
N VAL A 155 -41.84 12.32 3.66
CA VAL A 155 -42.74 11.91 4.73
C VAL A 155 -42.36 12.71 5.98
N SER A 156 -43.32 13.38 6.60
CA SER A 156 -43.06 14.31 7.70
C SER A 156 -43.73 13.92 9.01
N GLY A 157 -43.15 14.37 10.12
CA GLY A 157 -43.69 14.22 11.48
C GLY A 157 -42.85 13.31 12.37
N SER A 158 -43.40 12.91 13.51
CA SER A 158 -42.68 12.20 14.58
C SER A 158 -43.04 10.71 14.71
N GLY A 159 -44.00 10.23 13.92
CA GLY A 159 -44.47 8.84 13.98
C GLY A 159 -43.49 7.81 13.40
N THR A 160 -43.94 6.56 13.33
CA THR A 160 -43.13 5.42 12.85
C THR A 160 -43.73 4.73 11.64
N ILE A 161 -42.89 4.44 10.65
CA ILE A 161 -43.15 3.53 9.54
C ILE A 161 -42.48 2.20 9.88
N ALA A 162 -43.27 1.14 10.05
CA ALA A 162 -42.81 -0.18 10.41
C ALA A 162 -43.08 -1.18 9.28
N ALA A 163 -42.02 -1.76 8.72
CA ALA A 163 -42.10 -2.98 7.93
C ALA A 163 -42.22 -4.21 8.86
N PRO A 164 -42.39 -5.44 8.34
CA PRO A 164 -42.45 -6.64 9.18
C PRO A 164 -41.27 -6.73 10.14
N GLU A 165 -41.51 -7.25 11.34
CA GLU A 165 -40.46 -7.42 12.33
C GLU A 165 -39.42 -8.45 11.86
N TYR A 166 -38.20 -8.31 12.36
CA TYR A 166 -37.16 -9.29 12.09
C TYR A 166 -37.32 -10.48 13.03
N GLY A 167 -37.58 -11.66 12.47
CA GLY A 167 -37.50 -12.92 13.20
C GLY A 167 -36.10 -13.56 13.10
N GLU A 168 -35.58 -14.02 14.24
CA GLU A 168 -34.27 -14.70 14.28
C GLU A 168 -34.33 -16.13 13.72
N LEU A 169 -35.52 -16.74 13.70
CA LEU A 169 -35.74 -18.11 13.23
C LEU A 169 -35.97 -18.16 11.71
N LYS A 170 -35.44 -19.21 11.06
CA LYS A 170 -35.55 -19.42 9.60
C LYS A 170 -36.98 -19.37 9.06
N GLU A 171 -37.97 -19.75 9.86
CA GLU A 171 -39.39 -19.76 9.47
C GLU A 171 -40.02 -18.35 9.47
N GLU A 172 -39.37 -17.37 10.13
CA GLU A 172 -39.79 -15.97 10.26
C GLU A 172 -39.01 -15.02 9.32
N GLN A 173 -37.93 -15.49 8.69
CA GLN A 173 -36.98 -14.67 7.90
C GLN A 173 -37.46 -14.28 6.49
N HIS A 174 -38.74 -14.47 6.18
CA HIS A 174 -39.27 -14.32 4.81
C HIS A 174 -40.20 -13.13 4.60
N GLU A 175 -40.52 -12.37 5.64
CA GLU A 175 -41.43 -11.23 5.52
C GLU A 175 -40.64 -9.91 5.43
N TYR A 176 -40.75 -9.23 4.30
CA TYR A 176 -40.17 -7.90 4.08
C TYR A 176 -41.17 -6.97 3.40
N ALA A 177 -41.03 -5.67 3.62
CA ALA A 177 -41.68 -4.65 2.80
C ALA A 177 -40.67 -4.05 1.81
N PHE A 178 -41.16 -3.45 0.74
CA PHE A 178 -40.37 -2.77 -0.29
C PHE A 178 -40.49 -1.26 -0.14
N LEU A 179 -39.38 -0.56 -0.41
CA LEU A 179 -39.35 0.89 -0.52
C LEU A 179 -38.86 1.28 -1.91
N ASP A 180 -39.70 1.99 -2.64
CA ASP A 180 -39.40 2.56 -3.95
C ASP A 180 -39.32 4.09 -3.80
N ALA A 181 -38.10 4.63 -3.74
CA ALA A 181 -37.88 6.03 -3.46
C ALA A 181 -36.67 6.60 -4.23
N PRO A 182 -36.66 7.90 -4.58
CA PRO A 182 -35.51 8.53 -5.20
C PRO A 182 -34.35 8.67 -4.21
N CYS A 183 -33.13 8.85 -4.72
CA CYS A 183 -31.98 9.28 -3.92
C CYS A 183 -32.09 10.78 -3.59
N ALA A 184 -33.01 11.12 -2.68
CA ALA A 184 -33.29 12.49 -2.23
C ALA A 184 -33.71 12.46 -0.75
N TYR A 185 -33.93 13.63 -0.15
CA TYR A 185 -34.48 13.71 1.19
C TYR A 185 -35.95 13.26 1.21
N ILE A 186 -36.25 12.16 1.90
CA ILE A 186 -37.59 11.54 1.91
C ILE A 186 -38.15 11.26 3.30
N PHE A 187 -37.33 11.27 4.35
CA PHE A 187 -37.75 11.06 5.74
C PHE A 187 -37.41 12.28 6.59
N ASN A 188 -38.42 13.05 6.93
CA ASN A 188 -38.32 14.20 7.83
C ASN A 188 -38.83 13.81 9.22
N GLU A 189 -37.89 13.55 10.14
CA GLU A 189 -38.09 13.22 11.56
C GLU A 189 -38.79 11.89 11.87
N VAL A 190 -39.45 11.26 10.89
CA VAL A 190 -40.10 9.96 11.06
C VAL A 190 -39.11 8.83 11.39
N LYS A 191 -39.55 7.89 12.22
CA LYS A 191 -38.81 6.66 12.52
C LYS A 191 -39.15 5.60 11.48
N VAL A 192 -38.14 4.87 11.00
CA VAL A 192 -38.31 3.77 10.03
C VAL A 192 -37.70 2.51 10.62
N THR A 193 -38.51 1.46 10.74
CA THR A 193 -38.14 0.20 11.42
C THR A 193 -38.60 -1.02 10.60
N GLY A 194 -38.20 -2.22 11.03
CA GLY A 194 -38.57 -3.49 10.40
C GLY A 194 -37.62 -3.94 9.30
N MET A 195 -38.07 -4.93 8.51
CA MET A 195 -37.33 -5.57 7.43
C MET A 195 -37.71 -5.00 6.07
N TRP A 196 -36.75 -4.34 5.42
CA TRP A 196 -36.92 -3.70 4.13
C TRP A 196 -36.11 -4.41 3.05
N HIS A 197 -36.76 -4.77 1.95
CA HIS A 197 -36.10 -5.23 0.74
C HIS A 197 -35.93 -4.06 -0.23
N ILE A 198 -34.74 -3.47 -0.21
CA ILE A 198 -34.32 -2.33 -1.04
C ILE A 198 -33.06 -2.71 -1.82
N ASP A 199 -32.89 -2.16 -3.02
CA ASP A 199 -31.67 -2.35 -3.80
C ASP A 199 -30.46 -1.79 -3.04
N ARG A 200 -30.56 -0.53 -2.62
CA ARG A 200 -29.55 0.23 -1.86
C ARG A 200 -30.25 1.12 -0.84
N ALA A 201 -29.56 1.41 0.26
CA ALA A 201 -29.98 2.52 1.13
C ALA A 201 -29.14 3.76 0.86
N TYR A 202 -29.77 4.92 0.96
CA TYR A 202 -29.12 6.21 0.72
C TYR A 202 -29.14 7.06 2.00
N PRO A 203 -28.00 7.53 2.52
CA PRO A 203 -27.98 8.49 3.63
C PRO A 203 -28.81 9.76 3.36
N GLN A 204 -28.91 10.17 2.09
CA GLN A 204 -29.71 11.29 1.61
C GLN A 204 -31.19 11.17 2.00
N TRP A 205 -31.70 9.96 2.23
CA TRP A 205 -33.07 9.77 2.68
C TRP A 205 -33.36 10.46 4.02
N PHE A 206 -32.35 10.63 4.87
CA PHE A 206 -32.49 11.08 6.25
C PHE A 206 -32.00 12.50 6.53
N ALA A 207 -31.51 13.22 5.52
CA ALA A 207 -31.03 14.58 5.68
C ALA A 207 -31.28 15.45 4.43
N ALA A 208 -31.67 16.69 4.68
CA ALA A 208 -31.78 17.71 3.65
C ALA A 208 -30.39 18.10 3.09
N PRO A 209 -30.32 18.61 1.85
CA PRO A 209 -29.10 19.23 1.33
C PRO A 209 -28.56 20.29 2.29
N GLY A 210 -27.24 20.34 2.49
CA GLY A 210 -26.61 21.30 3.41
C GLY A 210 -26.53 20.83 4.87
N CYS A 211 -26.89 19.58 5.17
CA CYS A 211 -26.64 18.97 6.47
C CYS A 211 -25.17 19.11 6.90
N ASP A 212 -24.97 19.57 8.13
CA ASP A 212 -23.65 19.86 8.71
C ASP A 212 -23.04 18.67 9.49
N ASP A 213 -23.81 17.58 9.64
CA ASP A 213 -23.35 16.30 10.20
C ASP A 213 -24.07 15.10 9.56
N TRP A 214 -23.39 14.46 8.62
CA TRP A 214 -23.85 13.28 7.90
C TRP A 214 -23.64 11.97 8.66
N SER A 215 -23.00 11.97 9.83
CA SER A 215 -22.75 10.74 10.59
C SER A 215 -24.07 10.04 11.00
N GLY A 216 -25.05 10.81 11.46
CA GLY A 216 -26.39 10.31 11.80
C GLY A 216 -27.14 9.72 10.59
N PRO A 217 -27.32 10.48 9.49
CA PRO A 217 -27.93 9.98 8.25
C PRO A 217 -27.28 8.71 7.69
N ILE A 218 -25.94 8.65 7.67
CA ILE A 218 -25.20 7.45 7.21
C ILE A 218 -25.50 6.25 8.11
N ASN A 219 -25.42 6.43 9.43
CA ASN A 219 -25.70 5.35 10.39
C ASN A 219 -27.16 4.87 10.34
N LYS A 220 -28.12 5.77 10.06
CA LYS A 220 -29.54 5.40 9.83
C LYS A 220 -29.71 4.56 8.57
N ALA A 221 -29.07 4.93 7.46
CA ALA A 221 -29.10 4.14 6.22
C ALA A 221 -28.49 2.74 6.40
N ILE A 222 -27.35 2.64 7.11
CA ILE A 222 -26.73 1.36 7.48
C ILE A 222 -27.68 0.50 8.32
N THR A 223 -28.37 1.11 9.29
CA THR A 223 -29.32 0.41 10.15
C THR A 223 -30.54 -0.09 9.37
N LEU A 224 -31.07 0.72 8.45
CA LEU A 224 -32.20 0.36 7.59
C LEU A 224 -31.84 -0.79 6.65
N LYS A 225 -30.66 -0.74 6.03
CA LYS A 225 -30.21 -1.73 5.04
C LYS A 225 -29.91 -3.09 5.65
N ARG A 226 -29.32 -3.11 6.86
CA ARG A 226 -28.81 -4.29 7.59
C ARG A 226 -27.66 -5.03 6.88
N THR A 227 -27.86 -5.47 5.64
CA THR A 227 -26.87 -6.14 4.78
C THR A 227 -27.01 -5.68 3.32
N GLY A 228 -25.89 -5.66 2.59
CA GLY A 228 -25.79 -5.15 1.21
C GLY A 228 -25.39 -3.67 1.14
N GLU A 229 -25.70 -3.03 0.01
CA GLU A 229 -25.12 -1.73 -0.34
C GLU A 229 -25.80 -0.53 0.35
N VAL A 230 -24.96 0.33 0.93
CA VAL A 230 -25.29 1.71 1.34
C VAL A 230 -24.48 2.65 0.46
N PHE A 231 -25.16 3.43 -0.36
CA PHE A 231 -24.54 4.23 -1.42
C PHE A 231 -24.57 5.73 -1.12
N LEU A 232 -23.40 6.36 -1.19
CA LEU A 232 -23.22 7.80 -1.14
C LEU A 232 -22.92 8.33 -2.55
N GLN A 233 -23.65 9.35 -2.98
CA GLN A 233 -23.36 10.03 -4.23
C GLN A 233 -22.09 10.89 -4.09
N ARG A 234 -21.61 11.43 -5.21
CA ARG A 234 -20.56 12.45 -5.20
C ARG A 234 -20.96 13.60 -4.30
N GLY A 235 -20.01 14.08 -3.50
CA GLY A 235 -20.29 15.16 -2.57
C GLY A 235 -19.34 15.17 -1.38
N LEU A 236 -19.44 16.26 -0.63
CA LEU A 236 -18.73 16.44 0.64
C LEU A 236 -19.70 16.17 1.78
N TYR A 237 -19.32 15.26 2.68
CA TYR A 237 -20.12 14.79 3.80
C TYR A 237 -19.39 15.12 5.11
N PRO A 238 -19.62 16.31 5.70
CA PRO A 238 -19.12 16.63 7.03
C PRO A 238 -19.65 15.67 8.07
N THR A 239 -18.81 15.21 8.98
CA THR A 239 -19.17 14.26 10.06
C THR A 239 -18.64 14.73 11.41
N LYS A 240 -19.43 14.48 12.46
CA LYS A 240 -19.08 14.83 13.86
C LYS A 240 -18.98 13.60 14.78
N HIS A 241 -19.41 12.43 14.31
CA HIS A 241 -19.37 11.15 15.03
C HIS A 241 -18.90 10.01 14.11
N SER A 242 -18.49 8.89 14.72
CA SER A 242 -18.05 7.71 13.98
C SER A 242 -19.17 7.11 13.11
N ILE A 243 -18.80 6.70 11.90
CA ILE A 243 -19.64 5.87 11.03
C ILE A 243 -19.48 4.42 11.47
N ARG A 244 -20.60 3.74 11.77
CA ARG A 244 -20.62 2.37 12.29
C ARG A 244 -21.10 1.42 11.20
N VAL A 245 -20.15 0.85 10.46
CA VAL A 245 -20.40 -0.13 9.40
C VAL A 245 -20.64 -1.49 10.03
N ARG A 246 -21.80 -2.08 9.75
CA ARG A 246 -22.16 -3.41 10.24
C ARG A 246 -21.53 -4.49 9.37
N TYR A 247 -21.35 -5.67 9.95
CA TYR A 247 -21.02 -6.86 9.17
C TYR A 247 -22.04 -7.09 8.05
N GLY A 248 -21.54 -7.37 6.84
CA GLY A 248 -22.34 -7.61 5.63
C GLY A 248 -22.79 -6.35 4.90
N ILE A 249 -22.33 -5.16 5.30
CA ILE A 249 -22.59 -3.90 4.59
C ILE A 249 -21.48 -3.62 3.58
N GLU A 250 -21.87 -3.19 2.39
CA GLU A 250 -20.99 -2.53 1.43
C GLU A 250 -21.21 -1.01 1.52
N LEU A 251 -20.27 -0.27 2.12
CA LEU A 251 -20.29 1.19 2.14
C LEU A 251 -19.60 1.73 0.88
N VAL A 252 -20.37 2.29 -0.04
CA VAL A 252 -19.93 2.60 -1.40
C VAL A 252 -20.09 4.08 -1.71
N GLY A 253 -19.04 4.72 -2.22
CA GLY A 253 -19.08 6.06 -2.80
C GLY A 253 -19.02 6.10 -4.33
N GLU A 254 -19.13 7.29 -4.90
CA GLU A 254 -18.70 7.57 -6.28
C GLU A 254 -17.20 7.86 -6.30
N ASN A 255 -16.48 7.15 -7.19
CA ASN A 255 -15.06 7.39 -7.40
C ASN A 255 -14.83 8.78 -8.03
N GLY A 256 -13.82 9.48 -7.54
CA GLY A 256 -13.44 10.82 -7.98
C GLY A 256 -12.27 11.33 -7.13
N PHE A 257 -11.88 12.59 -7.23
CA PHE A 257 -10.79 13.22 -6.49
C PHE A 257 -11.11 14.66 -6.12
N ILE A 258 -10.71 15.08 -4.92
CA ILE A 258 -10.67 16.49 -4.53
C ILE A 258 -9.24 16.99 -4.76
N SER A 259 -9.01 17.70 -5.87
CA SER A 259 -7.78 18.45 -6.09
C SER A 259 -7.86 19.76 -5.31
N ASN A 260 -7.23 19.82 -4.14
CA ASN A 260 -7.07 21.06 -3.34
C ASN A 260 -8.40 21.78 -3.00
N PRO A 261 -8.96 21.61 -1.79
CA PRO A 261 -10.21 22.30 -1.39
C PRO A 261 -10.11 23.83 -1.40
N SER A 262 -8.91 24.41 -1.54
CA SER A 262 -8.65 25.85 -1.54
C SER A 262 -8.78 26.56 -2.89
N ASN A 263 -8.69 25.86 -4.04
CA ASN A 263 -8.63 26.50 -5.37
C ASN A 263 -9.90 26.36 -6.22
N GLY A 264 -11.03 26.00 -5.61
CA GLY A 264 -12.24 25.66 -6.36
C GLY A 264 -12.03 24.31 -7.04
N SER A 265 -12.55 23.24 -6.44
CA SER A 265 -12.54 21.93 -7.08
C SER A 265 -13.18 22.06 -8.47
N ASN A 266 -12.49 21.61 -9.53
CA ASN A 266 -13.17 21.31 -10.78
C ASN A 266 -14.27 20.29 -10.46
N SER A 267 -15.54 20.74 -10.50
CA SER A 267 -16.73 19.97 -10.12
C SER A 267 -16.80 18.61 -10.80
N ASP A 268 -16.21 18.51 -11.99
CA ASP A 268 -16.29 17.36 -12.88
C ASP A 268 -15.52 16.13 -12.37
N LEU A 269 -14.58 16.33 -11.44
CA LEU A 269 -13.81 15.24 -10.83
C LEU A 269 -14.21 14.93 -9.38
N LEU A 270 -15.20 15.63 -8.82
CA LEU A 270 -15.58 15.44 -7.41
C LEU A 270 -16.13 14.02 -7.16
N GLY A 271 -15.48 13.28 -6.26
CA GLY A 271 -15.98 12.00 -5.74
C GLY A 271 -16.68 12.14 -4.38
N THR A 272 -17.04 11.01 -3.78
CA THR A 272 -17.57 10.99 -2.40
C THR A 272 -16.45 11.24 -1.39
N THR A 273 -16.60 12.26 -0.57
CA THR A 273 -15.66 12.61 0.51
C THR A 273 -16.34 12.72 1.85
N ILE A 274 -15.89 11.95 2.82
CA ILE A 274 -16.31 12.03 4.22
C ILE A 274 -15.23 12.80 5.00
N VAL A 275 -15.61 13.92 5.61
CA VAL A 275 -14.66 14.85 6.24
C VAL A 275 -15.03 15.10 7.70
N ALA A 276 -14.02 15.16 8.58
CA ALA A 276 -14.17 15.64 9.96
C ALA A 276 -13.31 16.89 10.18
N ASN A 277 -13.88 17.95 10.76
CA ASN A 277 -13.23 19.25 10.94
C ASN A 277 -13.35 19.75 12.39
N LYS A 278 -12.21 20.10 13.01
CA LYS A 278 -12.11 20.60 14.40
C LYS A 278 -12.98 21.82 14.69
N ASN A 279 -13.23 22.69 13.69
CA ASN A 279 -13.83 24.01 13.89
C ASN A 279 -15.36 24.01 14.00
N SER A 280 -16.02 22.85 13.93
CA SER A 280 -17.43 22.78 14.28
C SER A 280 -17.56 22.82 15.80
N SER A 281 -18.30 23.78 16.35
CA SER A 281 -18.63 23.92 17.79
C SER A 281 -19.33 22.69 18.40
N SER A 282 -19.50 21.62 17.61
CA SER A 282 -20.16 20.36 17.90
C SER A 282 -19.33 19.11 17.50
N CYS A 283 -18.03 19.25 17.14
CA CYS A 283 -17.14 18.10 16.93
C CYS A 283 -16.83 17.42 18.28
N SER A 284 -17.80 16.68 18.80
CA SER A 284 -17.91 16.39 20.23
C SER A 284 -17.60 14.96 20.65
N ASN A 285 -17.53 13.95 19.78
CA ASN A 285 -17.13 12.61 20.24
C ASN A 285 -16.91 11.57 19.13
N PHE A 286 -15.70 11.47 18.58
CA PHE A 286 -15.22 10.19 18.05
C PHE A 286 -14.77 9.34 19.24
N GLN A 287 -15.74 8.75 19.97
CA GLN A 287 -15.50 8.10 21.28
C GLN A 287 -14.39 7.04 21.25
N SER A 288 -14.21 6.36 20.12
CA SER A 288 -13.16 5.35 19.91
C SER A 288 -11.83 5.93 19.41
N GLY A 289 -11.78 7.20 19.00
CA GLY A 289 -10.67 7.80 18.27
C GLY A 289 -10.64 7.52 16.77
N TYR A 290 -11.67 6.89 16.19
CA TYR A 290 -11.74 6.53 14.76
C TYR A 290 -12.96 7.12 14.05
N MET A 291 -12.77 7.57 12.81
CA MET A 291 -13.85 8.06 11.95
C MET A 291 -14.79 6.94 11.52
N VAL A 292 -14.25 5.75 11.22
CA VAL A 292 -15.03 4.58 10.79
C VAL A 292 -14.76 3.41 11.72
N LEU A 293 -15.84 2.75 12.15
CA LEU A 293 -15.82 1.54 12.96
C LEU A 293 -16.54 0.42 12.21
N VAL A 294 -15.86 -0.69 11.97
CA VAL A 294 -16.40 -1.83 11.19
C VAL A 294 -16.53 -3.06 12.07
N ASN A 295 -17.74 -3.62 12.12
CA ASN A 295 -18.09 -4.82 12.90
C ASN A 295 -17.70 -4.73 14.39
N THR A 296 -17.61 -3.54 14.98
CA THR A 296 -17.18 -3.38 16.38
C THR A 296 -18.36 -3.29 17.35
N LYS A 297 -18.18 -3.80 18.57
CA LYS A 297 -19.10 -3.54 19.69
C LYS A 297 -19.21 -2.02 19.97
N PRO A 298 -20.27 -1.58 20.67
CA PRO A 298 -20.29 -0.25 21.26
C PRO A 298 -19.07 -0.01 22.16
N VAL A 299 -18.58 1.23 22.24
CA VAL A 299 -17.33 1.57 22.94
C VAL A 299 -17.42 1.23 24.42
N GLU A 300 -18.60 1.41 25.01
CA GLU A 300 -18.94 1.06 26.39
C GLU A 300 -18.88 -0.45 26.69
N GLN A 301 -18.77 -1.30 25.66
CA GLN A 301 -18.66 -2.76 25.78
C GLN A 301 -17.26 -3.28 25.42
N TYR A 302 -16.27 -2.41 25.28
CA TYR A 302 -14.90 -2.84 25.02
C TYR A 302 -14.32 -3.60 26.23
N PRO A 303 -13.57 -4.69 26.01
CA PRO A 303 -13.11 -5.56 27.09
C PRO A 303 -12.21 -4.86 28.12
N SER A 304 -11.39 -3.89 27.70
CA SER A 304 -10.50 -3.15 28.59
C SER A 304 -10.32 -1.69 28.15
N SER A 305 -9.69 -0.90 29.02
CA SER A 305 -9.25 0.47 28.72
C SER A 305 -7.86 0.54 28.05
N GLU A 306 -7.28 -0.60 27.66
CA GLU A 306 -5.99 -0.63 26.95
C GLU A 306 -6.12 -0.10 25.52
N HIS A 307 -5.00 0.02 24.80
CA HIS A 307 -5.00 0.40 23.40
C HIS A 307 -5.86 -0.55 22.56
N ILE A 308 -6.83 0.00 21.82
CA ILE A 308 -7.85 -0.79 21.09
C ILE A 308 -7.21 -1.76 20.07
N GLU A 309 -6.05 -1.39 19.51
CA GLU A 309 -5.27 -2.21 18.59
C GLU A 309 -4.68 -3.49 19.21
N GLU A 310 -4.60 -3.57 20.54
CA GLU A 310 -4.06 -4.72 21.27
C GLU A 310 -5.14 -5.64 21.86
N GLN A 311 -6.41 -5.27 21.74
CA GLN A 311 -7.52 -5.99 22.37
C GLN A 311 -8.10 -7.10 21.48
N PHE A 312 -8.64 -8.14 22.14
CA PHE A 312 -9.44 -9.22 21.56
C PHE A 312 -10.92 -9.08 21.92
N ASN A 313 -11.80 -9.79 21.24
CA ASN A 313 -13.24 -9.81 21.45
C ASN A 313 -13.91 -8.44 21.17
N MET A 314 -13.43 -7.72 20.15
CA MET A 314 -13.96 -6.40 19.76
C MET A 314 -15.16 -6.49 18.82
N TRP A 315 -15.32 -7.63 18.13
CA TRP A 315 -16.34 -7.83 17.11
C TRP A 315 -17.77 -7.96 17.64
N VAL A 316 -18.76 -7.53 16.86
CA VAL A 316 -20.18 -7.88 17.09
C VAL A 316 -20.49 -9.25 16.50
N HIS A 317 -20.04 -9.48 15.26
CA HIS A 317 -20.19 -10.77 14.59
C HIS A 317 -18.84 -11.50 14.58
N PRO A 318 -18.70 -12.58 15.36
CA PRO A 318 -17.47 -13.36 15.40
C PRO A 318 -17.30 -14.21 14.14
N TYR A 319 -16.05 -14.41 13.74
CA TYR A 319 -15.64 -15.17 12.54
C TYR A 319 -16.36 -14.71 11.25
N PRO A 320 -16.31 -13.41 10.91
CA PRO A 320 -17.05 -12.88 9.76
C PRO A 320 -16.54 -13.43 8.43
N ALA A 321 -17.45 -13.74 7.50
CA ALA A 321 -17.12 -14.08 6.11
C ALA A 321 -16.80 -12.82 5.28
N PHE A 322 -16.21 -12.99 4.08
CA PHE A 322 -15.78 -11.91 3.18
C PHE A 322 -16.97 -11.21 2.50
N THR A 323 -17.70 -10.40 3.25
CA THR A 323 -18.93 -9.75 2.77
C THR A 323 -19.02 -8.27 3.10
N THR A 324 -18.14 -7.75 3.96
CA THR A 324 -18.13 -6.34 4.36
C THR A 324 -17.12 -5.59 3.51
N VAL A 325 -17.54 -4.48 2.90
CA VAL A 325 -16.73 -3.72 1.94
C VAL A 325 -16.82 -2.23 2.24
N VAL A 326 -15.70 -1.51 2.09
CA VAL A 326 -15.65 -0.04 2.04
C VAL A 326 -14.91 0.36 0.77
N ARG A 327 -15.59 1.03 -0.17
CA ARG A 327 -14.97 1.36 -1.46
C ARG A 327 -15.35 2.72 -2.05
N ASN A 328 -14.45 3.26 -2.86
CA ASN A 328 -14.63 4.51 -3.61
C ASN A 328 -14.90 5.76 -2.75
N ILE A 329 -14.36 5.80 -1.53
CA ILE A 329 -14.57 6.93 -0.61
C ILE A 329 -13.24 7.59 -0.27
N THR A 330 -13.22 8.92 -0.28
CA THR A 330 -12.14 9.70 0.34
C THR A 330 -12.51 10.02 1.78
N PHE A 331 -11.73 9.50 2.73
CA PHE A 331 -11.80 9.87 4.14
C PHE A 331 -10.78 10.98 4.42
N MET A 332 -11.17 12.02 5.13
CA MET A 332 -10.36 13.21 5.34
C MET A 332 -10.50 13.76 6.76
N ASN A 333 -9.39 13.84 7.49
CA ASN A 333 -9.34 14.50 8.80
C ASN A 333 -8.76 15.92 8.66
N GLY A 334 -9.63 16.92 8.64
CA GLY A 334 -9.26 18.30 8.33
C GLY A 334 -9.09 18.48 6.83
N ASP A 335 -9.96 19.27 6.22
CA ASP A 335 -9.80 19.77 4.84
C ASP A 335 -8.75 20.89 4.72
N LYS A 336 -8.28 21.43 5.85
CA LYS A 336 -7.08 22.27 5.96
C LYS A 336 -6.29 21.89 7.21
N SER A 337 -4.99 22.21 7.22
CA SER A 337 -4.07 21.90 8.33
C SER A 337 -4.57 22.38 9.69
N GLU A 338 -5.13 23.59 9.77
CA GLU A 338 -5.67 24.17 11.00
C GLU A 338 -6.98 23.54 11.49
N ARG A 339 -7.63 22.72 10.65
CA ARG A 339 -8.89 22.02 10.93
C ARG A 339 -8.71 20.54 11.28
N ILE A 340 -7.48 20.04 11.27
CA ILE A 340 -7.14 18.66 11.65
C ILE A 340 -7.53 18.40 13.11
N ILE A 341 -8.12 17.24 13.36
CA ILE A 341 -8.37 16.70 14.70
C ILE A 341 -7.17 15.81 15.07
N PRO A 342 -6.24 16.24 15.95
CA PRO A 342 -4.93 15.59 16.09
C PRO A 342 -4.97 14.11 16.49
N GLN A 343 -5.97 13.70 17.29
CA GLN A 343 -6.12 12.34 17.81
C GLN A 343 -6.95 11.41 16.92
N LEU A 344 -7.55 11.93 15.83
CA LEU A 344 -8.45 11.15 14.99
C LEU A 344 -7.69 10.25 14.02
N ASN A 345 -8.05 8.97 14.03
CA ASN A 345 -7.60 7.94 13.09
C ASN A 345 -8.71 7.64 12.07
N GLY A 346 -8.34 6.96 10.97
CA GLY A 346 -9.25 6.69 9.85
C GLY A 346 -10.28 5.63 10.17
N LEU A 347 -9.89 4.36 10.03
CA LEU A 347 -10.76 3.20 10.12
C LEU A 347 -10.20 2.18 11.10
N PHE A 348 -11.07 1.71 11.99
CA PHE A 348 -10.80 0.54 12.83
C PHE A 348 -11.82 -0.56 12.53
N THR A 349 -11.33 -1.80 12.44
CA THR A 349 -12.14 -2.97 12.12
C THR A 349 -11.84 -4.14 13.05
N ALA A 350 -12.91 -4.86 13.41
CA ALA A 350 -12.84 -6.13 14.12
C ALA A 350 -13.29 -7.25 13.18
N GLY A 351 -12.33 -7.99 12.60
CA GLY A 351 -12.60 -9.03 11.60
C GLY A 351 -12.14 -8.68 10.18
N GLY A 352 -12.52 -9.52 9.21
CA GLY A 352 -12.19 -9.37 7.78
C GLY A 352 -12.93 -8.21 7.13
N LEU A 353 -12.28 -7.53 6.18
CA LEU A 353 -12.79 -6.35 5.50
C LEU A 353 -12.09 -6.16 4.15
N ASP A 354 -12.87 -5.81 3.12
CA ASP A 354 -12.35 -5.37 1.83
C ASP A 354 -12.39 -3.84 1.74
N ILE A 355 -11.23 -3.23 1.52
CA ILE A 355 -11.07 -1.78 1.35
C ILE A 355 -10.52 -1.54 -0.06
N GLU A 356 -11.32 -0.94 -0.93
CA GLU A 356 -10.99 -0.79 -2.35
C GLU A 356 -11.09 0.65 -2.85
N GLN A 357 -10.08 1.13 -3.58
CA GLN A 357 -10.11 2.46 -4.22
C GLN A 357 -10.42 3.62 -3.25
N CYS A 358 -10.11 3.44 -1.96
CA CYS A 358 -10.31 4.46 -0.95
C CYS A 358 -9.10 5.39 -0.85
N ARG A 359 -9.32 6.61 -0.34
CA ARG A 359 -8.24 7.53 0.02
C ARG A 359 -8.32 7.92 1.47
N PHE A 360 -7.17 7.96 2.14
CA PHE A 360 -7.03 8.38 3.53
C PHE A 360 -6.13 9.60 3.58
N LEU A 361 -6.71 10.74 3.93
CA LEU A 361 -6.05 12.05 3.94
C LEU A 361 -5.95 12.59 5.36
N ASN A 362 -4.74 13.02 5.73
CA ASN A 362 -4.47 13.72 7.00
C ASN A 362 -4.80 12.90 8.26
N PHE A 363 -4.59 11.58 8.23
CA PHE A 363 -4.73 10.73 9.40
C PHE A 363 -3.38 10.40 10.04
N LYS A 364 -3.38 10.31 11.37
CA LYS A 364 -2.24 9.79 12.15
C LYS A 364 -2.04 8.28 11.92
N GLN A 365 -3.15 7.53 11.87
CA GLN A 365 -3.23 6.15 11.43
C GLN A 365 -4.45 6.00 10.53
N ALA A 366 -4.29 5.41 9.34
CA ALA A 366 -5.40 5.27 8.39
C ALA A 366 -6.23 4.02 8.66
N ILE A 367 -5.60 2.86 8.84
CA ILE A 367 -6.30 1.58 8.97
C ILE A 367 -5.68 0.79 10.12
N VAL A 368 -6.53 0.35 11.04
CA VAL A 368 -6.14 -0.48 12.18
C VAL A 368 -7.09 -1.66 12.29
N LYS A 369 -6.52 -2.85 12.47
CA LYS A 369 -7.26 -4.08 12.74
C LYS A 369 -7.11 -4.45 14.23
N SER A 370 -8.18 -4.90 14.87
CA SER A 370 -8.09 -5.53 16.19
C SER A 370 -7.29 -6.84 16.12
N ARG A 371 -6.94 -7.41 17.29
CA ARG A 371 -6.30 -8.73 17.34
C ARG A 371 -7.27 -9.89 17.14
N ASP A 372 -8.55 -9.61 16.89
CA ASP A 372 -9.52 -10.64 16.55
C ASP A 372 -9.09 -11.42 15.31
N TYR A 373 -9.39 -12.71 15.35
CA TYR A 373 -9.16 -13.60 14.21
C TYR A 373 -9.93 -13.09 12.99
N ALA A 374 -9.28 -13.05 11.83
CA ALA A 374 -9.92 -12.61 10.60
C ALA A 374 -9.30 -13.25 9.38
N ASP A 375 -10.13 -13.88 8.54
CA ASP A 375 -9.70 -14.29 7.22
C ASP A 375 -9.93 -13.17 6.20
N GLY A 376 -9.20 -13.22 5.08
CA GLY A 376 -9.53 -12.48 3.86
C GLY A 376 -9.56 -10.97 4.05
N PHE A 377 -8.49 -10.40 4.62
CA PHE A 377 -8.35 -8.96 4.73
C PHE A 377 -7.78 -8.38 3.43
N VAL A 378 -8.49 -7.46 2.79
CA VAL A 378 -8.10 -6.89 1.49
C VAL A 378 -7.95 -5.38 1.60
N ILE A 379 -6.80 -4.85 1.20
CA ILE A 379 -6.57 -3.43 0.95
C ILE A 379 -6.03 -3.29 -0.47
N LYS A 380 -6.85 -2.73 -1.35
CA LYS A 380 -6.57 -2.68 -2.79
C LYS A 380 -6.76 -1.30 -3.39
N ASP A 381 -5.82 -0.90 -4.24
CA ASP A 381 -5.87 0.34 -5.04
C ASP A 381 -6.12 1.61 -4.20
N CYS A 382 -5.71 1.60 -2.93
CA CYS A 382 -5.94 2.70 -1.99
C CYS A 382 -4.79 3.72 -2.02
N ARG A 383 -5.07 4.94 -1.58
CA ARG A 383 -4.06 6.01 -1.45
C ARG A 383 -4.01 6.58 -0.04
N PHE A 384 -2.80 6.75 0.47
CA PHE A 384 -2.53 7.28 1.82
C PHE A 384 -1.65 8.52 1.68
N SER A 385 -2.09 9.67 2.18
CA SER A 385 -1.31 10.92 2.05
C SER A 385 -1.66 11.98 3.09
N GLY A 386 -0.81 13.01 3.18
CA GLY A 386 -1.13 14.22 3.95
C GLY A 386 -0.92 14.09 5.45
N VAL A 387 -0.12 13.14 5.94
CA VAL A 387 0.22 13.11 7.38
C VAL A 387 0.83 14.44 7.76
N ASN A 388 0.09 15.19 8.57
CA ASN A 388 0.44 16.55 8.91
C ASN A 388 1.21 16.56 10.22
N ILE A 389 2.24 17.41 10.31
CA ILE A 389 3.07 17.56 11.51
C ILE A 389 2.25 17.96 12.75
N VAL A 390 1.06 18.54 12.57
CA VAL A 390 0.09 18.84 13.63
C VAL A 390 -0.30 17.62 14.47
N HIS A 391 -0.24 16.39 13.94
CA HIS A 391 -0.51 15.16 14.73
C HIS A 391 0.55 14.87 15.82
N TYR A 392 1.73 15.48 15.69
CA TYR A 392 2.90 15.23 16.52
C TYR A 392 3.47 16.52 17.15
N ALA A 393 2.80 17.66 16.94
CA ALA A 393 3.19 18.92 17.57
C ALA A 393 3.02 18.83 19.10
N PRO A 394 3.99 19.32 19.90
CA PRO A 394 3.83 19.41 21.35
C PRO A 394 2.56 20.18 21.74
N PRO A 395 1.85 19.78 22.82
CA PRO A 395 0.66 20.48 23.29
C PRO A 395 0.92 21.99 23.48
N GLY A 396 0.08 22.84 22.86
CA GLY A 396 0.20 24.30 22.97
C GLY A 396 1.04 24.98 21.88
N THR A 397 1.60 24.22 20.93
CA THR A 397 2.36 24.78 19.80
C THR A 397 1.58 24.61 18.48
N THR A 398 1.55 25.65 17.65
CA THR A 398 1.03 25.61 16.26
C THR A 398 2.15 25.47 15.23
N SER A 399 3.40 25.57 15.69
CA SER A 399 4.61 25.54 14.88
C SER A 399 5.39 24.29 15.25
N ALA A 400 5.26 23.23 14.45
CA ALA A 400 6.24 22.17 14.45
C ALA A 400 7.42 22.59 13.53
N THR A 401 8.13 23.63 13.94
CA THR A 401 9.45 23.96 13.39
C THR A 401 10.52 23.05 13.97
N ASP A 402 10.18 22.27 14.99
CA ASP A 402 11.09 21.35 15.66
C ASP A 402 11.14 20.04 14.85
N THR A 403 12.21 19.88 14.06
CA THR A 403 12.50 18.70 13.22
C THR A 403 12.89 17.47 14.06
N THR A 404 12.49 17.40 15.33
CA THR A 404 13.02 16.46 16.32
C THR A 404 12.04 15.38 16.81
N VAL A 405 10.72 15.44 16.52
CA VAL A 405 9.74 14.44 17.01
C VAL A 405 9.67 13.21 16.08
N TYR A 406 10.29 12.06 16.37
CA TYR A 406 10.04 10.98 17.37
C TYR A 406 8.90 10.02 16.98
N ASP A 407 9.29 8.97 16.25
CA ASP A 407 8.60 7.68 16.10
C ASP A 407 7.11 7.73 15.72
N THR A 408 6.83 7.76 14.41
CA THR A 408 5.44 7.79 13.90
C THR A 408 4.67 6.54 14.33
N LYS A 409 3.33 6.67 14.35
CA LYS A 409 2.47 5.47 14.46
C LYS A 409 2.43 4.79 13.09
N TRP A 410 2.16 3.49 13.06
CA TRP A 410 1.93 2.76 11.82
C TRP A 410 0.74 3.35 11.06
N MET A 411 0.96 3.79 9.83
CA MET A 411 -0.11 4.24 8.92
C MET A 411 -1.15 3.14 8.74
N ILE A 412 -0.68 1.89 8.62
CA ILE A 412 -1.52 0.69 8.59
C ILE A 412 -0.98 -0.32 9.61
N TYR A 413 -1.84 -0.72 10.55
CA TYR A 413 -1.50 -1.68 11.61
C TYR A 413 -2.42 -2.90 11.55
N LEU A 414 -1.89 -4.01 11.03
CA LEU A 414 -2.60 -5.28 10.89
C LEU A 414 -1.94 -6.30 11.83
N ASN A 415 -2.42 -6.38 13.07
CA ASN A 415 -1.91 -7.34 14.05
C ASN A 415 -2.95 -8.43 14.38
N GLY A 416 -2.50 -9.51 15.00
CA GLY A 416 -3.30 -10.68 15.38
C GLY A 416 -3.49 -11.69 14.25
N ASP A 417 -3.83 -12.91 14.65
CA ASP A 417 -3.99 -14.06 13.76
C ASP A 417 -4.95 -13.76 12.60
N SER A 418 -4.50 -14.06 11.38
CA SER A 418 -5.26 -13.80 10.16
C SER A 418 -4.74 -14.66 9.02
N ASP A 419 -5.63 -15.06 8.10
CA ASP A 419 -5.25 -15.81 6.91
C ASP A 419 -5.68 -15.05 5.63
N ASN A 420 -4.99 -15.30 4.51
CA ASN A 420 -5.33 -14.76 3.19
C ASN A 420 -5.31 -13.21 3.11
N LEU A 421 -4.20 -12.58 3.50
CA LEU A 421 -4.02 -11.12 3.34
C LEU A 421 -3.81 -10.75 1.87
N GLN A 422 -4.50 -9.70 1.39
CA GLN A 422 -4.21 -9.07 0.10
C GLN A 422 -3.96 -7.58 0.28
N PHE A 423 -2.73 -7.14 0.05
CA PHE A 423 -2.33 -5.73 0.11
C PHE A 423 -1.74 -5.32 -1.24
N THR A 424 -2.57 -4.80 -2.15
CA THR A 424 -2.19 -4.67 -3.56
C THR A 424 -2.49 -3.32 -4.20
N GLY A 425 -1.61 -2.83 -5.06
CA GLY A 425 -1.88 -1.63 -5.87
C GLY A 425 -1.96 -0.32 -5.08
N ASN A 426 -1.50 -0.30 -3.82
CA ASN A 426 -1.64 0.86 -2.95
C ASN A 426 -0.51 1.87 -3.15
N ALA A 427 -0.80 3.15 -2.90
CA ALA A 427 0.20 4.21 -2.96
C ALA A 427 0.25 5.02 -1.66
N PHE A 428 1.45 5.14 -1.09
CA PHE A 428 1.74 6.01 0.04
C PHE A 428 2.49 7.23 -0.46
N MET A 429 1.93 8.41 -0.24
CA MET A 429 2.62 9.66 -0.58
C MET A 429 3.44 10.10 0.61
N GLY A 430 4.68 10.51 0.34
CA GLY A 430 5.68 10.87 1.35
C GLY A 430 5.21 11.91 2.35
N SER A 431 5.88 11.92 3.50
CA SER A 431 5.66 12.87 4.59
C SER A 431 7.02 13.33 5.13
N ARG A 432 7.06 14.50 5.77
CA ARG A 432 8.31 15.12 6.28
C ARG A 432 8.91 14.45 7.52
N PHE A 433 8.40 13.28 7.93
CA PHE A 433 8.80 12.64 9.17
C PHE A 433 9.98 11.69 8.99
N LEU A 434 10.84 11.65 10.00
CA LEU A 434 11.82 10.58 10.21
C LEU A 434 11.14 9.40 10.91
N ASN A 435 11.67 8.19 10.71
CA ASN A 435 11.10 6.91 11.13
C ASN A 435 9.65 6.75 10.68
N ASN A 436 9.40 6.99 9.38
CA ASN A 436 8.05 6.82 8.84
C ASN A 436 7.66 5.33 8.90
N ARG A 437 6.61 5.00 9.65
CA ARG A 437 6.10 3.65 9.84
C ARG A 437 4.90 3.42 8.94
N THR A 438 5.10 2.63 7.89
CA THR A 438 4.10 2.47 6.83
C THR A 438 3.16 1.32 7.12
N LEU A 439 3.69 0.10 7.26
CA LEU A 439 2.88 -1.10 7.36
C LEU A 439 3.44 -2.07 8.41
N TYR A 440 2.59 -2.46 9.35
CA TYR A 440 2.83 -3.59 10.24
C TYR A 440 1.89 -4.73 9.88
N VAL A 441 2.46 -5.93 9.70
CA VAL A 441 1.72 -7.19 9.55
C VAL A 441 2.23 -8.17 10.60
N GLY A 442 1.35 -8.57 11.51
CA GLY A 442 1.61 -9.55 12.56
C GLY A 442 0.83 -10.84 12.34
N GLN A 443 1.48 -11.98 12.57
CA GLN A 443 0.83 -13.30 12.74
C GLN A 443 -0.07 -13.74 11.56
N ASN A 444 0.20 -13.26 10.34
CA ASN A 444 -0.58 -13.61 9.16
C ASN A 444 -0.12 -14.93 8.52
N ARG A 445 -1.05 -15.78 8.07
CA ARG A 445 -0.79 -17.05 7.40
C ARG A 445 -1.34 -17.03 5.97
N GLY A 446 -0.45 -17.03 4.99
CA GLY A 446 -0.81 -16.90 3.58
C GLY A 446 -1.22 -15.48 3.21
N GLY A 447 -0.59 -14.92 2.18
CA GLY A 447 -0.99 -13.62 1.67
C GLY A 447 -0.03 -13.05 0.64
N LEU A 448 -0.39 -11.88 0.13
CA LEU A 448 0.34 -11.15 -0.90
C LEU A 448 0.37 -9.65 -0.61
N ILE A 449 1.57 -9.08 -0.57
CA ILE A 449 1.83 -7.64 -0.55
C ILE A 449 2.51 -7.30 -1.89
N SER A 450 1.76 -6.72 -2.84
CA SER A 450 2.32 -6.49 -4.19
C SER A 450 1.86 -5.25 -4.94
N CYS A 451 2.67 -4.83 -5.91
CA CYS A 451 2.35 -3.70 -6.80
C CYS A 451 2.10 -2.38 -6.05
N ASN A 452 2.69 -2.20 -4.86
CA ASN A 452 2.53 -0.99 -4.07
C ASN A 452 3.65 0.01 -4.36
N ILE A 453 3.36 1.30 -4.22
CA ILE A 453 4.35 2.38 -4.15
C ILE A 453 4.41 2.85 -2.69
N THR A 454 5.55 2.67 -2.03
CA THR A 454 5.67 2.95 -0.60
C THR A 454 7.10 3.36 -0.21
N GLY A 455 7.23 4.00 0.96
CA GLY A 455 8.50 4.28 1.61
C GLY A 455 8.45 3.90 3.09
N GLY A 456 9.45 4.32 3.87
CA GLY A 456 9.50 4.11 5.31
C GLY A 456 9.73 2.63 5.71
N GLU A 457 9.33 2.31 6.94
CA GLU A 457 9.49 1.00 7.55
C GLU A 457 8.26 0.12 7.32
N ILE A 458 8.51 -1.15 7.04
CA ILE A 458 7.53 -2.23 6.98
C ILE A 458 8.00 -3.36 7.88
N VAL A 459 7.11 -3.89 8.72
CA VAL A 459 7.40 -5.02 9.60
C VAL A 459 6.49 -6.19 9.28
N LEU A 460 7.11 -7.35 9.05
CA LEU A 460 6.46 -8.64 8.91
C LEU A 460 6.90 -9.49 10.12
N ASN A 461 6.00 -9.67 11.09
CA ASN A 461 6.33 -10.33 12.35
C ASN A 461 5.47 -11.58 12.55
N GLY A 462 6.09 -12.74 12.79
CA GLY A 462 5.35 -13.99 13.00
C GLY A 462 4.54 -14.47 11.78
N CYS A 463 4.83 -13.98 10.59
CA CYS A 463 4.08 -14.32 9.37
C CYS A 463 4.52 -15.67 8.77
N ARG A 464 3.63 -16.41 8.12
CA ARG A 464 3.94 -17.69 7.47
C ARG A 464 3.34 -17.75 6.07
N GLY A 465 4.14 -18.03 5.05
CA GLY A 465 3.65 -18.15 3.67
C GLY A 465 3.22 -16.82 3.06
N LEU A 466 3.85 -15.71 3.46
CA LEU A 466 3.56 -14.37 2.97
C LEU A 466 4.53 -14.00 1.84
N THR A 467 4.00 -13.48 0.72
CA THR A 467 4.82 -12.98 -0.39
C THR A 467 4.80 -11.46 -0.44
N PHE A 468 5.99 -10.84 -0.52
CA PHE A 468 6.19 -9.41 -0.74
C PHE A 468 6.87 -9.21 -2.11
N SER A 469 6.11 -8.81 -3.13
CA SER A 469 6.64 -8.80 -4.50
C SER A 469 6.18 -7.65 -5.38
N ASN A 470 6.97 -7.31 -6.40
CA ASN A 470 6.65 -6.30 -7.41
C ASN A 470 6.37 -4.91 -6.82
N ASN A 471 6.92 -4.57 -5.66
CA ASN A 471 6.71 -3.27 -5.03
C ASN A 471 7.79 -2.27 -5.47
N HIS A 472 7.38 -1.00 -5.59
CA HIS A 472 8.25 0.14 -5.80
C HIS A 472 8.48 0.85 -4.46
N MET A 473 9.71 0.78 -3.96
CA MET A 473 10.07 1.20 -2.62
C MET A 473 10.97 2.44 -2.68
N GLU A 474 10.38 3.62 -2.52
CA GLU A 474 11.07 4.90 -2.63
C GLU A 474 11.47 5.47 -1.27
N SER A 475 12.61 6.18 -1.22
CA SER A 475 12.92 7.03 -0.06
C SER A 475 11.94 8.19 -0.04
N SER A 476 11.42 8.55 1.14
CA SER A 476 10.58 9.72 1.29
C SER A 476 11.28 10.95 0.69
N MET A 477 10.73 11.52 -0.39
CA MET A 477 11.33 12.66 -1.09
C MET A 477 11.49 13.88 -0.17
N GLU A 478 10.69 13.97 0.89
CA GLU A 478 10.71 15.11 1.80
C GLU A 478 11.57 14.89 3.06
N SER A 479 11.55 13.68 3.65
CA SER A 479 12.36 13.39 4.85
C SER A 479 13.77 12.88 4.55
N ASN A 480 14.04 12.52 3.29
CA ASN A 480 15.29 11.89 2.85
C ASN A 480 15.64 10.60 3.62
N GLU A 481 14.67 9.96 4.27
CA GLU A 481 14.87 8.68 4.92
C GLU A 481 14.64 7.52 3.94
N GLY A 482 15.53 6.54 3.97
CA GLY A 482 15.43 5.31 3.22
C GLY A 482 14.39 4.35 3.79
N MET A 483 13.91 3.43 2.95
CA MET A 483 12.96 2.40 3.34
C MET A 483 13.64 1.24 4.10
N LEU A 484 12.88 0.45 4.85
CA LEU A 484 13.35 -0.79 5.49
C LEU A 484 12.22 -1.82 5.61
N ILE A 485 12.45 -3.05 5.15
CA ILE A 485 11.60 -4.20 5.47
C ILE A 485 12.26 -5.01 6.59
N ARG A 486 11.54 -5.24 7.68
CA ARG A 486 11.93 -6.16 8.75
C ARG A 486 11.12 -7.44 8.70
N VAL A 487 11.80 -8.56 8.55
CA VAL A 487 11.25 -9.91 8.63
C VAL A 487 11.66 -10.51 9.96
N LEU A 488 10.69 -10.62 10.86
CA LEU A 488 10.91 -11.05 12.24
C LEU A 488 10.13 -12.33 12.50
N ASN A 489 10.80 -13.38 12.98
CA ASN A 489 10.19 -14.67 13.30
C ASN A 489 9.27 -15.20 12.19
N SER A 490 9.62 -15.00 10.92
CA SER A 490 8.69 -15.13 9.78
C SER A 490 9.22 -16.04 8.68
N GLN A 491 8.30 -16.68 7.94
CA GLN A 491 8.59 -17.37 6.69
C GLN A 491 7.98 -16.59 5.53
N VAL A 492 8.82 -15.95 4.70
CA VAL A 492 8.39 -15.02 3.65
C VAL A 492 9.16 -15.19 2.34
N THR A 493 8.54 -14.78 1.25
CA THR A 493 9.22 -14.57 -0.04
C THR A 493 9.26 -13.08 -0.35
N ILE A 494 10.44 -12.54 -0.67
CA ILE A 494 10.65 -11.15 -1.08
C ILE A 494 11.23 -11.14 -2.49
N SER A 495 10.40 -10.87 -3.50
CA SER A 495 10.84 -10.99 -4.90
C SER A 495 10.48 -9.83 -5.81
N ASP A 496 11.32 -9.59 -6.82
CA ASP A 496 10.99 -8.71 -7.95
C ASP A 496 10.66 -7.26 -7.52
N ASN A 497 11.19 -6.81 -6.38
CA ASN A 497 10.97 -5.46 -5.86
C ASN A 497 12.04 -4.50 -6.36
N PHE A 498 11.64 -3.23 -6.51
CA PHE A 498 12.52 -2.13 -6.85
C PHE A 498 12.73 -1.24 -5.62
N PHE A 499 13.95 -1.20 -5.10
CA PHE A 499 14.32 -0.42 -3.93
C PHE A 499 15.16 0.79 -4.31
N TYR A 500 14.85 1.95 -3.75
CA TYR A 500 15.87 2.98 -3.53
C TYR A 500 16.77 2.55 -2.38
N LYS A 501 18.09 2.67 -2.55
CA LYS A 501 19.05 2.30 -1.51
C LYS A 501 18.87 3.16 -0.26
N SER A 502 18.85 2.49 0.90
CA SER A 502 18.55 3.08 2.21
C SER A 502 19.77 3.14 3.11
N GLU A 503 19.93 4.22 3.87
CA GLU A 503 20.96 4.37 4.91
C GLU A 503 20.73 3.45 6.13
N ARG A 504 19.53 2.87 6.24
CA ARG A 504 19.16 1.91 7.29
C ARG A 504 19.40 0.46 6.85
N GLY A 505 19.76 0.26 5.58
CA GLY A 505 19.62 -1.00 4.87
C GLY A 505 18.20 -1.21 4.36
N ASN A 506 18.02 -2.09 3.37
CA ASN A 506 16.74 -2.28 2.69
C ASN A 506 15.94 -3.46 3.26
N ILE A 507 16.62 -4.56 3.58
CA ILE A 507 16.01 -5.76 4.13
C ILE A 507 16.76 -6.20 5.38
N TYR A 508 16.03 -6.42 6.47
CA TYR A 508 16.52 -6.98 7.72
C TYR A 508 15.75 -8.26 8.03
N ILE A 509 16.45 -9.35 8.30
CA ILE A 509 15.84 -10.65 8.62
C ILE A 509 16.43 -11.16 9.92
N ALA A 510 15.61 -11.50 10.92
CA ALA A 510 16.08 -12.06 12.18
C ALA A 510 15.06 -13.00 12.82
N GLY A 511 15.53 -14.00 13.56
CA GLY A 511 14.75 -14.77 14.51
C GLY A 511 14.88 -14.20 15.94
N SER A 512 14.04 -14.66 16.86
CA SER A 512 14.03 -14.21 18.27
C SER A 512 14.90 -15.04 19.21
N GLY A 513 15.83 -15.85 18.69
CA GLY A 513 16.72 -16.72 19.49
C GLY A 513 16.04 -17.91 20.20
N TYR A 514 14.75 -17.85 20.51
CA TYR A 514 13.98 -18.91 21.22
C TYR A 514 13.38 -19.98 20.29
N GLY A 515 14.09 -20.36 19.22
CA GLY A 515 13.69 -21.49 18.36
C GLY A 515 12.61 -21.19 17.31
N THR A 516 12.23 -19.92 17.09
CA THR A 516 11.41 -19.53 15.92
C THR A 516 12.31 -18.88 14.86
N PRO A 517 12.84 -19.66 13.89
CA PRO A 517 13.70 -19.10 12.86
C PRO A 517 12.92 -18.18 11.93
N SER A 518 13.61 -17.19 11.37
CA SER A 518 13.13 -16.52 10.16
C SER A 518 13.69 -17.24 8.95
N VAL A 519 12.84 -17.50 7.97
CA VAL A 519 13.23 -18.08 6.69
C VAL A 519 12.78 -17.13 5.59
N ALA A 520 13.72 -16.60 4.82
CA ALA A 520 13.43 -15.66 3.75
C ALA A 520 13.95 -16.19 2.40
N GLU A 521 13.04 -16.21 1.44
CA GLU A 521 13.30 -16.50 0.02
C GLU A 521 13.42 -15.15 -0.70
N ILE A 522 14.63 -14.70 -1.05
CA ILE A 522 14.90 -13.34 -1.55
C ILE A 522 15.43 -13.39 -2.99
N HIS A 523 14.62 -12.91 -3.94
CA HIS A 523 14.91 -13.12 -5.38
C HIS A 523 14.71 -11.86 -6.24
N ASN A 524 15.55 -11.67 -7.26
CA ASN A 524 15.31 -10.69 -8.33
C ASN A 524 15.08 -9.24 -7.85
N ASN A 525 15.60 -8.84 -6.69
CA ASN A 525 15.41 -7.49 -6.21
C ASN A 525 16.52 -6.56 -6.72
N THR A 526 16.14 -5.31 -6.92
CA THR A 526 17.00 -4.26 -7.43
C THR A 526 17.16 -3.15 -6.40
N TYR A 527 18.38 -2.65 -6.22
CA TYR A 527 18.70 -1.59 -5.28
C TYR A 527 19.33 -0.40 -6.00
N LEU A 528 18.52 0.61 -6.31
CA LEU A 528 18.93 1.79 -7.03
C LEU A 528 19.65 2.79 -6.12
N CYS A 529 20.88 3.09 -6.51
CA CYS A 529 21.66 4.22 -6.08
C CYS A 529 21.37 5.44 -6.98
N THR A 530 20.79 6.50 -6.42
CA THR A 530 20.52 7.75 -7.15
C THR A 530 21.59 8.82 -6.91
N PHE A 531 22.20 9.30 -8.01
CA PHE A 531 23.22 10.36 -8.02
C PHE A 531 22.71 11.72 -8.52
N HIS A 532 21.40 11.85 -8.75
CA HIS A 532 20.84 12.94 -9.56
C HIS A 532 20.32 14.12 -8.77
N ASP A 533 20.23 15.23 -9.50
CA ASP A 533 19.60 16.48 -9.10
C ASP A 533 20.18 17.11 -7.83
N LEU A 534 21.51 17.20 -7.78
CA LEU A 534 22.15 18.14 -6.86
C LEU A 534 21.55 19.56 -7.01
N PHE A 535 21.23 19.94 -8.26
CA PHE A 535 20.55 21.19 -8.58
C PHE A 535 19.31 20.93 -9.45
N TYR A 536 18.24 20.47 -8.79
CA TYR A 536 16.99 20.05 -9.45
C TYR A 536 16.48 21.04 -10.50
N GLY A 537 16.25 20.54 -11.72
CA GLY A 537 15.66 21.31 -12.82
C GLY A 537 16.56 22.42 -13.39
N LYS A 538 17.88 22.38 -13.14
CA LYS A 538 18.85 23.35 -13.66
C LYS A 538 19.85 22.70 -14.60
N ASP A 539 20.10 23.33 -15.74
CA ASP A 539 21.20 22.99 -16.63
C ASP A 539 22.56 23.49 -16.11
N ASP A 540 23.67 23.04 -16.71
CA ASP A 540 25.03 23.40 -16.28
C ASP A 540 25.31 24.91 -16.30
N LYS A 541 24.71 25.66 -17.24
CA LYS A 541 24.88 27.12 -17.33
C LYS A 541 24.11 27.82 -16.23
N GLN A 542 22.92 27.32 -15.88
CA GLN A 542 22.12 27.81 -14.76
C GLN A 542 22.80 27.51 -13.43
N VAL A 543 23.39 26.32 -13.27
CA VAL A 543 24.20 25.98 -12.09
C VAL A 543 25.42 26.89 -11.98
N ASN A 544 26.13 27.18 -13.08
CA ASN A 544 27.29 28.06 -13.06
C ASN A 544 26.99 29.52 -12.65
N LYS A 545 25.72 29.94 -12.68
CA LYS A 545 25.28 31.27 -12.19
C LYS A 545 25.06 31.30 -10.67
N ILE A 546 24.96 30.15 -10.02
CA ILE A 546 24.82 30.05 -8.56
C ILE A 546 26.20 30.35 -7.92
N PRO A 547 26.27 31.22 -6.90
CA PRO A 547 27.51 31.50 -6.17
C PRO A 547 28.20 30.20 -5.71
N TYR A 548 29.53 30.17 -5.77
CA TYR A 548 30.30 28.97 -5.40
C TYR A 548 29.97 28.49 -3.98
N ASP A 549 29.89 29.40 -3.02
CA ASP A 549 29.58 29.09 -1.61
C ASP A 549 28.22 28.41 -1.42
N GLU A 550 27.22 28.77 -2.24
CA GLU A 550 25.91 28.12 -2.22
C GLU A 550 25.98 26.72 -2.84
N ARG A 551 26.73 26.55 -3.93
CA ARG A 551 26.90 25.26 -4.59
C ARG A 551 27.63 24.25 -3.72
N ILE A 552 28.71 24.67 -3.06
CA ILE A 552 29.47 23.78 -2.16
C ILE A 552 28.66 23.40 -0.93
N LYS A 553 27.84 24.32 -0.38
CA LYS A 553 26.96 24.03 0.75
C LYS A 553 25.92 22.96 0.40
N GLU A 554 25.27 23.08 -0.76
CA GLU A 554 24.32 22.07 -1.24
C GLU A 554 25.01 20.73 -1.50
N PHE A 555 26.20 20.76 -2.12
CA PHE A 555 27.00 19.56 -2.36
C PHE A 555 27.36 18.81 -1.09
N GLU A 556 27.91 19.47 -0.07
CA GLU A 556 28.31 18.79 1.17
C GLU A 556 27.09 18.23 1.94
N ALA A 557 25.94 18.91 1.88
CA ALA A 557 24.69 18.39 2.45
C ALA A 557 24.24 17.09 1.75
N LYS A 558 24.22 17.06 0.41
CA LYS A 558 23.84 15.86 -0.36
C LYS A 558 24.87 14.74 -0.27
N LYS A 559 26.15 15.07 -0.33
CA LYS A 559 27.27 14.12 -0.21
C LYS A 559 27.21 13.35 1.10
N LYS A 560 26.88 13.99 2.22
CA LYS A 560 26.69 13.29 3.52
C LYS A 560 25.60 12.23 3.43
N LEU A 561 24.45 12.56 2.83
CA LEU A 561 23.33 11.62 2.64
C LEU A 561 23.71 10.47 1.70
N TRP A 562 24.37 10.78 0.58
CA TRP A 562 24.88 9.75 -0.33
C TRP A 562 25.88 8.83 0.37
N LEU A 563 26.87 9.35 1.10
CA LEU A 563 27.84 8.50 1.79
C LEU A 563 27.18 7.53 2.79
N ALA A 564 26.19 8.02 3.55
CA ALA A 564 25.44 7.18 4.50
C ALA A 564 24.64 6.07 3.79
N ARG A 565 23.85 6.42 2.78
CA ARG A 565 23.02 5.46 2.01
C ARG A 565 23.86 4.39 1.34
N TYR A 566 24.97 4.78 0.74
CA TYR A 566 25.76 3.91 -0.12
C TYR A 566 26.68 2.97 0.65
N SER A 567 27.06 3.36 1.87
CA SER A 567 27.85 2.54 2.77
C SER A 567 27.01 1.51 3.54
N ALA A 568 25.69 1.73 3.64
CA ALA A 568 24.80 0.81 4.31
C ALA A 568 24.67 -0.52 3.52
N PRO A 569 24.56 -1.67 4.20
CA PRO A 569 24.29 -2.96 3.55
C PRO A 569 22.88 -2.99 2.95
N GLU A 570 22.68 -3.65 1.81
CA GLU A 570 21.32 -3.91 1.27
C GLU A 570 20.55 -4.89 2.16
N ILE A 571 21.22 -5.97 2.55
CA ILE A 571 20.63 -7.08 3.31
C ILE A 571 21.40 -7.26 4.61
N ILE A 572 20.66 -7.24 5.71
CA ILE A 572 21.16 -7.49 7.06
C ILE A 572 20.57 -8.83 7.52
N VAL A 573 21.43 -9.79 7.84
CA VAL A 573 21.08 -11.11 8.34
C VAL A 573 21.36 -11.12 9.85
N GLY A 574 20.30 -11.16 10.64
CA GLY A 574 20.36 -11.30 12.09
C GLY A 574 20.39 -12.76 12.52
N ASP A 575 20.61 -12.96 13.82
CA ASP A 575 20.64 -14.28 14.45
C ASP A 575 19.35 -15.09 14.19
N GLY A 576 19.49 -16.41 14.06
CA GLY A 576 18.38 -17.33 13.79
C GLY A 576 17.70 -17.18 12.42
N ALA A 577 18.28 -16.42 11.48
CA ALA A 577 17.77 -16.28 10.12
C ALA A 577 18.44 -17.26 9.14
N THR A 578 17.63 -17.90 8.29
CA THR A 578 18.07 -18.58 7.08
C THR A 578 17.57 -17.80 5.87
N VAL A 579 18.46 -17.46 4.94
CA VAL A 579 18.16 -16.64 3.78
C VAL A 579 18.62 -17.34 2.51
N ASN A 580 17.68 -17.67 1.63
CA ASN A 580 17.95 -18.15 0.29
C ASN A 580 17.93 -16.96 -0.67
N ILE A 581 18.99 -16.81 -1.46
CA ILE A 581 19.26 -15.60 -2.23
C ILE A 581 19.44 -15.96 -3.69
N SER A 582 18.85 -15.16 -4.57
CA SER A 582 19.20 -15.16 -5.99
C SER A 582 18.99 -13.80 -6.64
N ASN A 583 19.83 -13.43 -7.60
CA ASN A 583 19.68 -12.24 -8.45
C ASN A 583 19.41 -10.93 -7.65
N GLN A 584 20.29 -10.60 -6.71
CA GLN A 584 20.24 -9.35 -5.95
C GLN A 584 21.24 -8.36 -6.52
N TYR A 585 20.76 -7.24 -7.06
CA TYR A 585 21.64 -6.34 -7.81
C TYR A 585 21.53 -4.90 -7.35
N ARG A 586 22.68 -4.32 -7.02
CA ARG A 586 22.82 -2.88 -6.90
C ARG A 586 22.91 -2.27 -8.29
N GLN A 587 22.22 -1.15 -8.44
CA GLN A 587 21.99 -0.45 -9.68
C GLN A 587 22.33 1.03 -9.49
N VAL A 588 22.74 1.71 -10.56
CA VAL A 588 23.13 3.13 -10.50
C VAL A 588 22.33 3.93 -11.51
N ALA A 589 21.66 4.98 -11.05
CA ALA A 589 21.03 5.93 -11.95
C ALA A 589 22.09 6.83 -12.59
N LEU A 590 21.98 7.10 -13.91
CA LEU A 590 22.82 8.07 -14.65
C LEU A 590 21.96 9.21 -15.21
N LEU A 591 22.50 10.43 -15.28
CA LEU A 591 21.77 11.69 -15.53
C LEU A 591 21.05 11.67 -16.88
N ASN A 592 21.73 11.15 -17.91
CA ASN A 592 21.27 11.16 -19.31
C ASN A 592 21.02 9.75 -19.87
N SER A 593 20.88 8.72 -19.02
CA SER A 593 20.70 7.34 -19.49
C SER A 593 19.23 6.94 -19.51
N VAL A 594 18.72 6.64 -20.71
CA VAL A 594 17.42 5.95 -20.91
C VAL A 594 17.54 4.43 -20.73
N THR A 595 18.76 3.89 -20.66
CA THR A 595 19.03 2.48 -20.36
C THR A 595 19.25 2.32 -18.86
N TRP A 596 18.33 1.61 -18.21
CA TRP A 596 18.38 1.23 -16.80
C TRP A 596 19.38 0.05 -16.61
N PRO A 597 19.98 -0.10 -15.42
CA PRO A 597 21.43 0.05 -15.23
C PRO A 597 22.23 -1.25 -15.06
N LEU A 598 23.55 -1.06 -14.93
CA LEU A 598 24.54 -2.10 -14.62
C LEU A 598 24.18 -2.84 -13.33
N THR A 599 24.35 -4.16 -13.35
CA THR A 599 24.18 -5.01 -12.18
C THR A 599 25.53 -5.22 -11.51
N VAL A 600 25.73 -4.65 -10.32
CA VAL A 600 26.82 -5.06 -9.41
C VAL A 600 26.20 -5.79 -8.22
N GLY A 601 27.02 -6.55 -7.50
CA GLY A 601 26.58 -7.27 -6.31
C GLY A 601 26.13 -6.34 -5.19
N ILE A 602 25.73 -6.91 -4.07
CA ILE A 602 25.23 -6.17 -2.90
C ILE A 602 26.14 -6.33 -1.69
N GLN A 603 25.98 -5.49 -0.68
CA GLN A 603 26.68 -5.61 0.59
C GLN A 603 25.79 -6.25 1.64
N PHE A 604 26.41 -7.11 2.45
CA PHE A 604 25.77 -7.81 3.54
C PHE A 604 26.24 -7.25 4.89
N ARG A 605 25.41 -7.43 5.92
CA ARG A 605 25.84 -7.32 7.31
C ARG A 605 25.27 -8.49 8.09
N ALA A 606 26.07 -9.08 8.97
CA ALA A 606 25.65 -10.09 9.91
C ALA A 606 25.50 -9.46 11.30
N GLU A 607 24.44 -9.80 12.03
CA GLU A 607 24.19 -9.33 13.39
C GLU A 607 23.87 -10.48 14.34
N ASN A 608 24.59 -10.56 15.46
CA ASN A 608 24.27 -11.47 16.55
C ASN A 608 23.36 -10.79 17.57
N GLN A 609 22.46 -11.56 18.17
CA GLN A 609 21.69 -11.13 19.32
C GLN A 609 22.47 -11.44 20.61
N ASN A 610 22.70 -10.43 21.46
CA ASN A 610 23.20 -10.63 22.81
C ASN A 610 22.39 -9.76 23.78
N ASP A 611 21.76 -10.35 24.80
CA ASP A 611 21.03 -9.64 25.87
C ASP A 611 20.13 -8.49 25.37
N SER A 612 19.30 -8.74 24.35
CA SER A 612 18.39 -7.77 23.70
C SER A 612 19.04 -6.66 22.85
N ILE A 613 20.35 -6.74 22.60
CA ILE A 613 21.10 -5.82 21.72
C ILE A 613 21.54 -6.57 20.46
N PHE A 614 21.37 -5.95 19.30
CA PHE A 614 21.88 -6.45 18.02
C PHE A 614 23.28 -5.86 17.78
N LEU A 615 24.30 -6.72 17.75
CA LEU A 615 25.69 -6.34 17.53
C LEU A 615 26.18 -6.90 16.20
N THR A 616 26.94 -6.09 15.45
CA THR A 616 27.54 -6.55 14.19
C THR A 616 28.54 -7.68 14.45
N ASP A 617 28.33 -8.83 13.81
CA ASP A 617 29.32 -9.89 13.73
C ASP A 617 30.31 -9.54 12.62
N THR A 618 31.51 -9.08 13.00
CA THR A 618 32.52 -8.63 12.04
C THR A 618 33.08 -9.79 11.22
N ILE A 619 33.19 -11.00 11.79
CA ILE A 619 33.75 -12.17 11.10
C ILE A 619 32.76 -12.65 10.06
N ALA A 620 31.49 -12.87 10.45
CA ALA A 620 30.45 -13.27 9.52
C ALA A 620 30.18 -12.19 8.47
N THR A 621 30.17 -10.91 8.85
CA THR A 621 30.04 -9.81 7.88
C THR A 621 31.17 -9.84 6.84
N THR A 622 32.40 -10.11 7.26
CA THR A 622 33.54 -10.22 6.34
C THR A 622 33.37 -11.40 5.40
N LEU A 623 33.03 -12.59 5.92
CA LEU A 623 32.75 -13.79 5.13
C LEU A 623 31.69 -13.55 4.06
N LEU A 624 30.53 -13.01 4.45
CA LEU A 624 29.41 -12.76 3.53
C LEU A 624 29.80 -11.76 2.43
N ASN A 625 30.54 -10.71 2.78
CA ASN A 625 30.99 -9.74 1.78
C ASN A 625 32.11 -10.32 0.90
N ASP A 626 33.04 -11.12 1.41
CA ASP A 626 34.06 -11.77 0.58
C ASP A 626 33.44 -12.65 -0.53
N LEU A 627 32.28 -13.26 -0.25
CA LEU A 627 31.50 -14.05 -1.21
C LEU A 627 30.40 -13.27 -1.95
N SER A 628 30.27 -11.96 -1.72
CA SER A 628 29.21 -11.11 -2.29
C SER A 628 29.01 -11.25 -3.81
N PRO A 629 30.06 -11.27 -4.67
CA PRO A 629 29.88 -11.41 -6.11
C PRO A 629 29.13 -12.68 -6.52
N TYR A 630 29.26 -13.73 -5.71
CA TYR A 630 28.64 -15.04 -5.98
C TYR A 630 27.29 -15.16 -5.28
N LEU A 631 27.22 -14.75 -4.00
CA LEU A 631 25.98 -14.75 -3.21
C LEU A 631 24.90 -13.83 -3.77
N SER A 632 25.28 -12.72 -4.39
CA SER A 632 24.36 -11.83 -5.11
C SER A 632 23.71 -12.54 -6.31
N GLY A 633 24.37 -13.55 -6.88
CA GLY A 633 23.82 -14.36 -7.97
C GLY A 633 22.94 -15.50 -7.45
N SER A 634 23.49 -16.34 -6.56
CA SER A 634 22.77 -17.45 -5.95
C SER A 634 23.49 -18.00 -4.71
N GLY A 635 22.75 -18.32 -3.66
CA GLY A 635 23.26 -19.09 -2.51
C GLY A 635 22.32 -19.08 -1.31
N THR A 636 22.75 -19.72 -0.23
CA THR A 636 22.01 -19.80 1.04
C THR A 636 22.92 -19.35 2.17
N ILE A 637 22.42 -18.46 3.03
CA ILE A 637 23.02 -18.11 4.31
C ILE A 637 22.19 -18.82 5.39
N ASN A 638 22.77 -19.77 6.12
CA ASN A 638 22.05 -20.50 7.17
C ASN A 638 22.00 -19.71 8.47
N ALA A 639 21.11 -20.12 9.38
CA ALA A 639 21.21 -19.72 10.79
C ALA A 639 22.60 -20.07 11.33
N GLY A 640 23.34 -19.07 11.82
CA GLY A 640 24.78 -19.17 12.15
C GLY A 640 25.74 -18.73 11.04
N PHE A 641 25.22 -18.11 9.97
CA PHE A 641 25.94 -17.44 8.88
C PHE A 641 26.78 -18.32 7.95
N ALA A 642 26.76 -19.65 8.11
CA ALA A 642 27.40 -20.56 7.17
C ALA A 642 26.78 -20.42 5.77
N VAL A 643 27.62 -20.36 4.74
CA VAL A 643 27.23 -20.18 3.35
C VAL A 643 27.19 -21.51 2.62
N ASN A 644 26.06 -21.81 1.97
CA ASN A 644 25.85 -23.01 1.16
C ASN A 644 25.29 -22.67 -0.23
N ASN A 645 25.24 -23.67 -1.11
CA ASN A 645 24.66 -23.59 -2.45
C ASN A 645 25.29 -22.52 -3.36
N VAL A 646 26.53 -22.11 -3.07
CA VAL A 646 27.32 -21.26 -3.97
C VAL A 646 28.17 -22.18 -4.85
N ASN A 647 28.01 -22.07 -6.17
CA ASN A 647 28.87 -22.77 -7.13
C ASN A 647 29.16 -21.85 -8.31
N HIS A 648 30.42 -21.41 -8.44
CA HIS A 648 30.81 -20.50 -9.50
C HIS A 648 32.22 -20.78 -10.04
N GLN A 649 32.34 -20.99 -11.35
CA GLN A 649 33.61 -21.31 -12.00
C GLN A 649 34.14 -20.13 -12.83
N LEU A 650 35.38 -19.74 -12.53
CA LEU A 650 36.14 -18.71 -13.24
C LEU A 650 37.28 -19.35 -14.01
N ARG A 651 37.23 -19.26 -15.35
CA ARG A 651 38.25 -19.81 -16.24
C ARG A 651 39.20 -18.74 -16.76
N ASN A 652 40.43 -19.14 -17.06
CA ASN A 652 41.47 -18.29 -17.64
C ASN A 652 41.57 -16.94 -16.93
N ILE A 653 41.70 -16.97 -15.60
CA ILE A 653 41.60 -15.76 -14.76
C ILE A 653 42.59 -14.67 -15.15
N ASN A 654 43.70 -15.03 -15.81
CA ASN A 654 44.75 -14.09 -16.23
C ASN A 654 44.46 -13.38 -17.58
N ARG A 655 43.36 -13.67 -18.27
CA ARG A 655 42.97 -12.99 -19.53
C ARG A 655 42.07 -11.76 -19.33
N ARG A 656 42.07 -11.17 -18.14
CA ARG A 656 41.17 -10.05 -17.78
C ARG A 656 41.72 -8.72 -18.29
N THR A 657 40.84 -7.83 -18.75
CA THR A 657 41.23 -6.48 -19.15
C THR A 657 40.13 -5.47 -18.83
N ALA A 658 40.54 -4.22 -18.69
CA ALA A 658 39.66 -3.08 -18.50
C ALA A 658 40.27 -1.86 -19.19
N ALA A 659 39.43 -0.86 -19.45
CA ALA A 659 39.83 0.42 -20.01
C ALA A 659 39.10 1.56 -19.27
N MET A 660 39.42 2.80 -19.60
CA MET A 660 38.69 3.96 -19.08
C MET A 660 38.34 4.94 -20.20
N ARG A 661 37.24 5.68 -20.05
CA ARG A 661 36.79 6.72 -20.99
C ARG A 661 36.06 7.85 -20.23
N PRO A 662 36.13 9.11 -20.69
CA PRO A 662 35.20 10.14 -20.22
C PRO A 662 33.74 9.75 -20.48
N ASN A 663 32.82 10.11 -19.59
CA ASN A 663 31.40 9.79 -19.68
C ASN A 663 30.51 11.00 -19.34
N SER A 664 29.82 11.54 -20.33
CA SER A 664 28.91 12.69 -20.17
C SER A 664 27.56 12.35 -19.54
N ASN A 665 27.31 11.08 -19.19
CA ASN A 665 26.05 10.66 -18.58
C ASN A 665 26.01 10.87 -17.05
N ASP A 666 27.10 11.37 -16.43
CA ASP A 666 27.13 11.75 -15.01
C ASP A 666 28.28 12.75 -14.77
N ARG A 667 28.36 13.35 -13.57
CA ARG A 667 29.29 14.43 -13.20
C ARG A 667 30.51 13.94 -12.43
N TRP A 668 31.54 14.79 -12.33
CA TRP A 668 32.74 14.54 -11.52
C TRP A 668 32.77 15.41 -10.27
N TYR A 669 32.86 14.79 -9.10
CA TYR A 669 32.76 15.46 -7.80
C TYR A 669 34.04 15.42 -6.97
N ALA A 670 35.07 14.68 -7.40
CA ALA A 670 36.38 14.70 -6.76
C ALA A 670 37.17 15.97 -7.18
N PRO A 671 38.30 16.28 -6.54
CA PRO A 671 39.13 17.42 -6.91
C PRO A 671 39.49 17.46 -8.40
N SER A 672 39.75 18.68 -8.90
CA SER A 672 40.24 18.85 -10.28
C SER A 672 41.67 18.31 -10.41
N GLY A 673 41.99 17.70 -11.55
CA GLY A 673 43.32 17.14 -11.80
C GLY A 673 43.38 16.12 -12.92
N LYS A 674 44.56 15.54 -13.13
CA LYS A 674 44.80 14.45 -14.08
C LYS A 674 44.81 13.13 -13.31
N TYR A 675 43.97 12.18 -13.70
CA TYR A 675 43.75 10.93 -12.95
C TYR A 675 44.23 9.70 -13.70
N GLU A 676 44.96 8.81 -13.03
CA GLU A 676 45.31 7.46 -13.49
C GLU A 676 44.51 6.41 -12.72
N TYR A 677 44.23 5.27 -13.37
CA TYR A 677 43.44 4.17 -12.81
C TYR A 677 44.16 2.83 -12.96
N TYR A 678 44.03 1.98 -11.95
CA TYR A 678 44.64 0.65 -11.91
C TYR A 678 43.61 -0.37 -11.43
N ALA A 679 43.43 -1.43 -12.21
CA ALA A 679 42.52 -2.54 -11.89
C ALA A 679 43.29 -3.75 -11.37
N VAL A 680 42.83 -4.28 -10.23
CA VAL A 680 43.21 -5.58 -9.66
C VAL A 680 41.98 -6.48 -9.70
N PHE A 681 42.05 -7.57 -10.46
CA PHE A 681 40.96 -8.55 -10.54
C PHE A 681 41.14 -9.55 -9.40
N VAL A 682 40.35 -9.37 -8.33
CA VAL A 682 40.41 -10.18 -7.13
C VAL A 682 39.46 -11.36 -7.31
N ILE A 683 40.03 -12.56 -7.32
CA ILE A 683 39.30 -13.82 -7.56
C ILE A 683 38.69 -14.31 -6.25
N ASP A 684 39.48 -14.32 -5.18
CA ASP A 684 39.08 -14.69 -3.83
C ASP A 684 39.79 -13.77 -2.83
N ARG A 685 39.01 -13.06 -2.01
CA ARG A 685 39.53 -12.09 -1.05
C ARG A 685 40.15 -12.75 0.19
N GLN A 686 39.56 -13.85 0.66
CA GLN A 686 40.02 -14.56 1.84
C GLN A 686 41.44 -15.10 1.62
N ARG A 687 41.65 -15.80 0.51
CA ARG A 687 42.91 -16.45 0.11
C ARG A 687 43.87 -15.52 -0.63
N ASN A 688 43.46 -14.26 -0.85
CA ASN A 688 44.21 -13.25 -1.60
C ASN A 688 44.57 -13.66 -3.03
N ILE A 689 43.70 -14.43 -3.69
CA ILE A 689 43.92 -14.86 -5.08
C ILE A 689 43.56 -13.70 -6.01
N ILE A 690 44.52 -13.27 -6.83
CA ILE A 690 44.33 -12.21 -7.85
C ILE A 690 44.75 -12.73 -9.22
N ALA A 691 44.21 -12.12 -10.28
CA ALA A 691 44.68 -12.39 -11.63
C ALA A 691 45.97 -11.63 -11.95
N TYR A 692 46.76 -12.20 -12.86
CA TYR A 692 47.98 -11.63 -13.41
C TYR A 692 47.84 -11.31 -14.90
N PRO A 693 47.01 -10.32 -15.31
CA PRO A 693 46.89 -9.93 -16.70
C PRO A 693 48.22 -9.47 -17.28
N ASN A 694 48.67 -10.14 -18.35
CA ASN A 694 49.99 -9.95 -18.94
C ASN A 694 51.16 -10.09 -17.93
N GLY A 695 51.01 -10.97 -16.94
CA GLY A 695 52.05 -11.26 -15.94
C GLY A 695 52.24 -10.16 -14.89
N LYS A 696 51.27 -9.26 -14.71
CA LYS A 696 51.31 -8.20 -13.68
C LYS A 696 50.13 -8.33 -12.71
N PRO A 697 50.30 -8.03 -11.42
CA PRO A 697 49.22 -8.11 -10.41
C PRO A 697 48.13 -7.04 -10.58
N TYR A 698 48.29 -6.14 -11.55
CA TYR A 698 47.32 -5.10 -11.90
C TYR A 698 47.41 -4.73 -13.37
N LYS A 699 46.34 -4.09 -13.87
CA LYS A 699 46.26 -3.48 -15.19
C LYS A 699 46.12 -1.96 -15.03
N GLN A 700 47.09 -1.18 -15.54
CA GLN A 700 46.89 0.25 -15.72
C GLN A 700 45.87 0.47 -16.84
N LEU A 701 44.82 1.25 -16.57
CA LEU A 701 43.78 1.51 -17.53
C LEU A 701 44.24 2.58 -18.53
N MET A 702 44.00 2.33 -19.81
CA MET A 702 44.33 3.23 -20.90
C MET A 702 43.05 3.75 -21.54
N TYR A 703 43.08 5.02 -21.98
CA TYR A 703 42.03 5.62 -22.81
C TYR A 703 42.54 5.79 -24.23
N THR A 704 41.92 5.12 -25.20
CA THR A 704 42.21 5.34 -26.63
C THR A 704 41.37 6.52 -27.12
N ASN A 705 42.03 7.63 -27.43
CA ASN A 705 41.36 8.83 -27.93
C ASN A 705 41.24 8.76 -29.47
N TYR A 706 40.09 8.29 -29.95
CA TYR A 706 39.80 8.20 -31.39
C TYR A 706 39.55 9.57 -32.05
N LYS A 707 39.49 10.66 -31.26
CA LYS A 707 39.22 12.02 -31.78
C LYS A 707 40.48 12.79 -32.16
N VAL A 708 41.68 12.24 -31.93
CA VAL A 708 42.97 12.86 -32.28
C VAL A 708 43.70 12.00 -33.30
N SER A 709 44.44 12.64 -34.22
CA SER A 709 45.28 11.96 -35.21
C SER A 709 46.76 12.29 -34.96
N PRO A 710 47.65 11.29 -34.81
CA PRO A 710 47.35 9.86 -34.80
C PRO A 710 46.56 9.43 -33.56
N VAL A 711 45.82 8.32 -33.65
CA VAL A 711 45.11 7.73 -32.51
C VAL A 711 46.13 7.39 -31.43
N THR A 712 45.96 7.97 -30.25
CA THR A 712 46.87 7.77 -29.12
C THR A 712 46.14 7.13 -27.94
N SER A 713 46.82 6.23 -27.25
CA SER A 713 46.37 5.69 -25.97
C SER A 713 47.03 6.49 -24.85
N VAL A 714 46.24 7.15 -24.02
CA VAL A 714 46.73 7.96 -22.90
C VAL A 714 46.49 7.24 -21.57
N PRO A 715 47.43 7.35 -20.59
CA PRO A 715 47.34 6.65 -19.32
C PRO A 715 46.45 7.36 -18.29
N SER A 716 45.95 8.56 -18.60
CA SER A 716 45.24 9.42 -17.66
C SER A 716 44.13 10.26 -18.30
N LEU A 717 43.19 10.73 -17.48
CA LEU A 717 42.09 11.60 -17.85
C LEU A 717 42.16 12.93 -17.09
N SER A 718 42.01 14.06 -17.78
CA SER A 718 41.81 15.35 -17.13
C SER A 718 40.38 15.46 -16.62
N LYS A 719 40.22 15.90 -15.37
CA LYS A 719 38.94 16.09 -14.69
C LYS A 719 38.88 17.47 -14.06
N ASP A 720 37.74 18.11 -14.19
CA ASP A 720 37.40 19.32 -13.43
C ASP A 720 36.29 18.96 -12.44
N ASN A 721 36.37 19.49 -11.22
CA ASN A 721 35.31 19.35 -10.25
C ASN A 721 34.06 20.11 -10.74
N PHE A 722 32.91 19.44 -10.76
CA PHE A 722 31.65 20.00 -11.23
C PHE A 722 31.15 21.17 -10.37
N ILE A 723 31.41 21.16 -9.06
CA ILE A 723 31.06 22.25 -8.15
C ILE A 723 31.92 23.47 -8.43
N ASP A 724 33.18 23.30 -8.83
CA ASP A 724 34.04 24.42 -9.22
C ASP A 724 33.65 24.95 -10.61
N LYS A 725 33.57 24.05 -11.60
CA LYS A 725 33.45 24.36 -13.03
C LYS A 725 32.35 23.54 -13.74
N PRO A 726 31.05 23.85 -13.53
CA PRO A 726 29.93 23.07 -14.08
C PRO A 726 29.91 22.95 -15.59
N THR A 727 30.42 23.98 -16.28
CA THR A 727 30.40 24.08 -17.74
C THR A 727 31.63 23.46 -18.41
N SER A 728 32.58 22.92 -17.64
CA SER A 728 33.75 22.26 -18.20
C SER A 728 33.37 20.96 -18.90
N SER A 729 33.93 20.72 -20.09
CA SER A 729 33.81 19.43 -20.78
C SER A 729 34.48 18.27 -20.01
N ASN A 730 35.33 18.57 -19.04
CA ASN A 730 35.99 17.60 -18.16
C ASN A 730 35.25 17.40 -16.83
N ALA A 731 34.17 18.14 -16.55
CA ALA A 731 33.33 17.99 -15.36
C ALA A 731 32.32 16.83 -15.49
N VAL A 732 32.81 15.71 -16.01
CA VAL A 732 32.03 14.53 -16.38
C VAL A 732 32.65 13.28 -15.75
N SER A 733 31.83 12.28 -15.45
CA SER A 733 32.26 11.03 -14.82
C SER A 733 33.19 10.20 -15.73
N THR A 734 33.68 9.08 -15.22
CA THR A 734 34.50 8.10 -15.97
C THR A 734 33.71 6.82 -16.17
N LEU A 735 33.64 6.35 -17.41
CA LEU A 735 33.17 5.01 -17.76
C LEU A 735 34.37 4.05 -17.75
N ILE A 736 34.23 2.91 -17.10
CA ILE A 736 35.22 1.83 -17.03
C ILE A 736 34.63 0.58 -17.68
N PRO A 737 34.91 0.31 -18.97
CA PRO A 737 34.55 -0.94 -19.61
C PRO A 737 35.44 -2.08 -19.11
N ILE A 738 34.81 -3.19 -18.71
CA ILE A 738 35.48 -4.45 -18.36
C ILE A 738 35.24 -5.39 -19.55
N GLN A 739 36.30 -5.67 -20.30
CA GLN A 739 36.24 -6.47 -21.51
C GLN A 739 36.88 -7.84 -21.28
N GLY A 740 36.18 -8.92 -21.63
CA GLY A 740 36.82 -10.20 -21.98
C GLY A 740 37.48 -10.10 -23.36
N GLY A 741 38.24 -11.09 -23.79
CA GLY A 741 38.78 -11.15 -25.16
C GLY A 741 37.70 -11.29 -26.25
N SER A 742 38.06 -11.85 -27.40
CA SER A 742 37.21 -11.99 -28.61
C SER A 742 35.92 -12.83 -28.47
N TYR A 743 35.61 -13.29 -27.26
CA TYR A 743 34.30 -13.80 -26.84
C TYR A 743 34.11 -13.24 -25.43
N TYR A 744 33.05 -12.46 -25.16
CA TYR A 744 32.89 -11.68 -23.93
C TYR A 744 32.01 -12.42 -22.90
N PRO A 745 32.50 -13.42 -22.12
CA PRO A 745 31.73 -13.86 -20.96
C PRO A 745 31.69 -12.71 -19.95
N SER A 746 30.56 -12.57 -19.27
CA SER A 746 30.44 -11.66 -18.14
C SER A 746 31.51 -11.95 -17.07
N TRP A 747 31.98 -10.90 -16.39
CA TRP A 747 32.85 -11.05 -15.22
C TRP A 747 31.99 -11.21 -13.96
N SER A 748 32.41 -12.12 -13.09
CA SER A 748 31.89 -12.24 -11.73
C SER A 748 33.07 -12.41 -10.78
N GLY A 749 33.12 -11.59 -9.75
CA GLY A 749 34.24 -11.51 -8.81
C GLY A 749 34.51 -10.07 -8.39
N TYR A 750 35.52 -9.84 -7.57
CA TYR A 750 35.84 -8.49 -7.12
C TYR A 750 36.72 -7.76 -8.15
N LEU A 751 36.35 -6.52 -8.45
CA LEU A 751 37.25 -5.57 -9.09
C LEU A 751 37.72 -4.58 -8.02
N ARG A 752 38.96 -4.72 -7.58
CA ARG A 752 39.64 -3.72 -6.76
C ARG A 752 40.24 -2.67 -7.67
N MET A 753 39.83 -1.43 -7.50
CA MET A 753 40.31 -0.30 -8.29
C MET A 753 41.14 0.62 -7.42
N TYR A 754 42.26 1.07 -7.95
CA TYR A 754 43.01 2.20 -7.42
C TYR A 754 42.92 3.38 -8.40
N ARG A 755 42.87 4.59 -7.84
CA ARG A 755 42.93 5.84 -8.57
C ARG A 755 43.90 6.78 -7.87
N CYS A 756 44.66 7.57 -8.63
CA CYS A 756 45.51 8.63 -8.08
C CYS A 756 45.47 9.87 -8.96
N ARG A 757 45.82 11.03 -8.37
CA ARG A 757 46.06 12.26 -9.10
C ARG A 757 47.52 12.33 -9.52
N VAL A 758 47.78 12.82 -10.72
CA VAL A 758 49.11 12.99 -11.29
C VAL A 758 49.48 14.46 -11.29
N GLU A 759 50.62 14.77 -10.65
CA GLU A 759 51.24 16.08 -10.64
C GLU A 759 52.53 16.04 -11.47
N GLN A 760 52.74 17.06 -12.30
CA GLN A 760 53.93 17.21 -13.16
C GLN A 760 54.28 15.94 -13.98
N ASP A 761 53.24 15.23 -14.46
CA ASP A 761 53.32 14.00 -15.27
C ASP A 761 54.14 12.82 -14.68
N THR A 762 54.58 12.91 -13.43
CA THR A 762 55.51 11.93 -12.83
C THR A 762 55.19 11.58 -11.37
N ILE A 763 54.62 12.51 -10.60
CA ILE A 763 54.32 12.33 -9.18
C ILE A 763 52.86 11.89 -9.03
N ARG A 764 52.64 10.78 -8.33
CA ARG A 764 51.29 10.25 -8.04
C ARG A 764 50.93 10.57 -6.59
N THR A 765 49.88 11.36 -6.41
CA THR A 765 49.33 11.80 -5.12
C THR A 765 47.88 11.34 -4.97
N ASP A 766 47.30 11.51 -3.79
CA ASP A 766 45.87 11.25 -3.50
C ASP A 766 45.38 9.86 -3.95
N TRP A 767 46.06 8.80 -3.51
CA TRP A 767 45.65 7.44 -3.83
C TRP A 767 44.35 7.07 -3.12
N ASN A 768 43.37 6.60 -3.89
CA ASN A 768 42.14 6.02 -3.39
C ASN A 768 41.97 4.56 -3.86
N THR A 769 41.25 3.76 -3.08
CA THR A 769 40.90 2.37 -3.38
C THR A 769 39.39 2.14 -3.25
N VAL A 770 38.85 1.19 -4.01
CA VAL A 770 37.48 0.71 -3.89
C VAL A 770 37.38 -0.74 -4.36
N ASP A 771 36.59 -1.55 -3.65
CA ASP A 771 36.28 -2.92 -4.04
C ASP A 771 34.84 -2.99 -4.53
N VAL A 772 34.65 -3.38 -5.79
CA VAL A 772 33.31 -3.55 -6.39
C VAL A 772 33.04 -5.05 -6.61
N PRO A 773 31.99 -5.63 -6.02
CA PRO A 773 31.55 -6.97 -6.35
C PRO A 773 30.89 -6.92 -7.72
N VAL A 774 31.59 -7.36 -8.76
CA VAL A 774 31.06 -7.38 -10.11
C VAL A 774 30.25 -8.65 -10.30
N VAL A 775 29.01 -8.52 -10.79
CA VAL A 775 28.12 -9.65 -11.07
C VAL A 775 27.41 -9.40 -12.39
N ASN A 776 27.87 -10.07 -13.45
CA ASN A 776 27.31 -9.89 -14.78
C ASN A 776 27.41 -8.47 -15.38
N THR A 777 28.25 -7.58 -14.83
CA THR A 777 28.48 -6.25 -15.44
C THR A 777 29.60 -6.24 -16.48
N MET A 778 29.44 -5.41 -17.51
CA MET A 778 30.45 -5.11 -18.52
C MET A 778 31.04 -3.71 -18.39
N MET A 779 30.43 -2.85 -17.58
CA MET A 779 30.83 -1.45 -17.44
C MET A 779 30.67 -1.03 -15.98
N LEU A 780 31.40 0.00 -15.58
CA LEU A 780 31.29 0.66 -14.27
C LEU A 780 31.40 2.17 -14.48
N TYR A 781 30.84 2.95 -13.56
CA TYR A 781 30.89 4.42 -13.60
C TYR A 781 31.53 4.99 -12.35
N ASP A 782 32.50 5.88 -12.51
CA ASP A 782 33.15 6.61 -11.43
C ASP A 782 32.81 8.10 -11.52
N ASN A 783 32.13 8.63 -10.52
CA ASN A 783 31.79 10.05 -10.42
C ASN A 783 32.72 10.85 -9.50
N GLY A 784 33.83 10.26 -9.08
CA GLY A 784 34.78 10.90 -8.16
C GLY A 784 34.59 10.46 -6.71
N LEU A 785 33.34 10.27 -6.28
CA LEU A 785 32.96 9.84 -4.93
C LEU A 785 32.69 8.34 -4.83
N PHE A 786 32.06 7.78 -5.87
CA PHE A 786 31.65 6.39 -5.91
C PHE A 786 32.02 5.75 -7.24
N LEU A 787 32.47 4.49 -7.19
CA LEU A 787 32.55 3.60 -8.35
C LEU A 787 31.35 2.66 -8.35
N SER A 788 30.38 2.91 -9.24
CA SER A 788 29.13 2.16 -9.38
C SER A 788 28.39 1.94 -8.06
N GLY A 789 28.34 2.99 -7.24
CA GLY A 789 27.68 2.96 -5.93
C GLY A 789 28.52 2.43 -4.78
N TYR A 790 29.83 2.19 -4.97
CA TYR A 790 30.77 1.85 -3.91
C TYR A 790 31.71 3.01 -3.62
N VAL A 791 31.89 3.34 -2.34
CA VAL A 791 32.62 4.53 -1.90
C VAL A 791 34.11 4.38 -2.13
N TRP A 792 34.75 5.40 -2.71
CA TRP A 792 36.21 5.50 -2.73
C TRP A 792 36.76 5.78 -1.33
N GLN A 793 37.81 5.06 -0.94
CA GLN A 793 38.50 5.22 0.33
C GLN A 793 39.93 5.69 0.11
N GLU A 794 40.47 6.54 0.97
CA GLU A 794 41.88 6.91 0.93
C GLU A 794 42.78 5.70 1.22
N CYS A 795 43.89 5.59 0.48
CA CYS A 795 44.88 4.54 0.72
C CYS A 795 45.77 4.93 1.91
N SER A 796 46.01 3.99 2.81
CA SER A 796 46.96 4.17 3.92
C SER A 796 48.43 4.25 3.49
N LYS A 797 48.73 3.84 2.26
CA LYS A 797 50.09 3.82 1.69
C LYS A 797 50.23 4.89 0.61
N ALA A 798 51.40 5.51 0.54
CA ALA A 798 51.72 6.51 -0.48
C ALA A 798 51.67 5.97 -1.91
N ASN A 799 51.94 4.67 -2.11
CA ASN A 799 51.64 3.95 -3.36
C ASN A 799 51.22 2.50 -3.02
N PRO A 800 49.93 2.15 -3.14
CA PRO A 800 49.42 0.84 -2.75
C PRO A 800 49.89 -0.29 -3.68
N LEU A 801 50.28 0.02 -4.93
CA LEU A 801 50.65 -0.97 -5.95
C LEU A 801 51.92 -1.76 -5.58
N ASN A 802 52.83 -1.16 -4.80
CA ASN A 802 54.06 -1.80 -4.34
C ASN A 802 53.83 -2.86 -3.27
N SER A 803 52.60 -2.98 -2.79
CA SER A 803 52.25 -3.87 -1.67
C SER A 803 51.14 -4.84 -2.00
N LEU A 804 50.89 -5.06 -3.28
CA LEU A 804 49.96 -6.08 -3.75
C LEU A 804 50.50 -7.47 -3.40
N PRO A 805 49.63 -8.45 -3.12
CA PRO A 805 50.04 -9.82 -2.85
C PRO A 805 50.86 -10.39 -4.02
N ASP A 806 51.92 -11.14 -3.70
CA ASP A 806 52.65 -11.94 -4.68
C ASP A 806 52.14 -13.38 -4.68
N THR A 807 51.02 -13.60 -5.38
CA THR A 807 50.41 -14.92 -5.59
C THR A 807 50.73 -15.51 -6.98
N ASP A 808 51.62 -14.89 -7.76
CA ASP A 808 52.02 -15.38 -9.09
C ASP A 808 52.84 -16.68 -9.01
N THR A 809 53.36 -17.00 -7.82
CA THR A 809 54.14 -18.22 -7.54
C THR A 809 53.38 -19.50 -7.85
N LEU A 810 52.06 -19.51 -7.67
CA LEU A 810 51.20 -20.69 -7.93
C LEU A 810 50.76 -20.79 -9.40
N LYS A 811 50.85 -19.70 -10.17
CA LYS A 811 50.41 -19.66 -11.58
C LYS A 811 48.99 -20.19 -11.80
N ILE A 812 48.05 -19.79 -10.92
CA ILE A 812 46.65 -20.23 -10.96
C ILE A 812 45.98 -19.84 -12.29
N GLN A 813 45.27 -20.79 -12.90
CA GLN A 813 44.60 -20.64 -14.20
C GLN A 813 43.07 -20.53 -14.08
N ASN A 814 42.47 -21.39 -13.25
CA ASN A 814 41.03 -21.44 -13.02
C ASN A 814 40.74 -21.59 -11.54
N VAL A 815 39.61 -21.04 -11.09
CA VAL A 815 39.11 -21.11 -9.71
C VAL A 815 37.63 -21.45 -9.74
N THR A 816 37.21 -22.44 -8.97
CA THR A 816 35.80 -22.76 -8.69
C THR A 816 35.51 -22.45 -7.23
N HIS A 817 34.55 -21.59 -6.95
CA HIS A 817 34.03 -21.39 -5.59
C HIS A 817 32.94 -22.43 -5.34
N LEU A 818 33.07 -23.16 -4.24
CA LEU A 818 32.11 -24.14 -3.75
C LEU A 818 31.81 -23.79 -2.30
N ASN A 819 30.68 -23.10 -2.07
CA ASN A 819 30.32 -22.56 -0.77
C ASN A 819 31.41 -21.58 -0.26
N GLU A 820 32.05 -21.91 0.85
CA GLU A 820 33.13 -21.14 1.48
C GLU A 820 34.53 -21.62 1.06
N SER A 821 34.62 -22.68 0.24
CA SER A 821 35.88 -23.29 -0.21
C SER A 821 36.17 -22.96 -1.69
N VAL A 822 37.43 -23.11 -2.08
CA VAL A 822 37.84 -22.99 -3.49
C VAL A 822 38.54 -24.24 -4.01
N GLU A 823 38.33 -24.51 -5.30
CA GLU A 823 39.10 -25.46 -6.09
C GLU A 823 39.87 -24.72 -7.18
N CYS A 824 41.19 -24.80 -7.14
CA CYS A 824 42.07 -24.09 -8.06
C CYS A 824 42.80 -25.07 -8.99
N THR A 825 43.11 -24.62 -10.20
CA THR A 825 44.06 -25.30 -11.10
C THR A 825 45.29 -24.43 -11.23
N ALA A 826 46.47 -25.03 -11.07
CA ALA A 826 47.76 -24.33 -11.04
C ALA A 826 48.81 -25.11 -11.85
N THR A 827 49.80 -24.40 -12.40
CA THR A 827 50.89 -25.02 -13.17
C THR A 827 52.18 -25.22 -12.37
N THR A 828 52.22 -24.75 -11.12
CA THR A 828 53.40 -24.80 -10.26
C THR A 828 53.00 -25.31 -8.87
N LYS A 829 53.76 -26.26 -8.33
CA LYS A 829 53.48 -26.83 -7.01
C LYS A 829 53.66 -25.78 -5.90
N PRO A 830 52.68 -25.61 -4.99
CA PRO A 830 52.88 -24.75 -3.81
C PRO A 830 53.98 -25.33 -2.91
N THR A 831 54.95 -24.51 -2.53
CA THR A 831 55.96 -24.85 -1.52
C THR A 831 55.48 -24.56 -0.10
N SER A 832 54.58 -23.58 0.05
CA SER A 832 53.87 -23.22 1.28
C SER A 832 52.59 -22.45 0.92
N LEU A 833 51.57 -22.49 1.78
CA LEU A 833 50.35 -21.70 1.63
C LEU A 833 50.13 -20.80 2.85
N PRO A 834 49.59 -19.58 2.68
CA PRO A 834 49.20 -18.72 3.80
C PRO A 834 48.12 -19.36 4.68
N ASP A 835 48.06 -18.95 5.96
CA ASP A 835 47.02 -19.39 6.92
C ASP A 835 45.59 -18.98 6.53
N THR A 836 45.43 -18.20 5.47
CA THR A 836 44.12 -17.83 4.94
C THR A 836 43.46 -18.93 4.10
N TRP A 837 44.19 -19.99 3.77
CA TRP A 837 43.66 -21.18 3.12
C TRP A 837 43.16 -22.19 4.15
N ASN A 838 41.97 -22.74 3.94
CA ASN A 838 41.24 -23.48 4.96
C ASN A 838 40.89 -24.90 4.51
N ARG A 839 40.49 -25.73 5.49
CA ARG A 839 39.91 -27.05 5.24
C ARG A 839 38.87 -27.01 4.12
N GLY A 840 39.04 -27.92 3.16
CA GLY A 840 38.13 -28.07 2.01
C GLY A 840 38.67 -27.44 0.73
N ASP A 841 39.63 -26.52 0.82
CA ASP A 841 40.31 -25.97 -0.35
C ASP A 841 41.18 -27.01 -1.05
N LYS A 842 41.24 -26.92 -2.39
CA LYS A 842 42.00 -27.85 -3.24
C LYS A 842 42.77 -27.12 -4.33
N ILE A 843 43.94 -27.64 -4.68
CA ILE A 843 44.74 -27.18 -5.81
C ILE A 843 45.13 -28.40 -6.64
N PHE A 844 44.75 -28.40 -7.91
CA PHE A 844 45.02 -29.46 -8.88
C PHE A 844 46.13 -29.05 -9.86
N ASN A 845 47.05 -29.97 -10.14
CA ASN A 845 48.11 -29.75 -11.13
C ASN A 845 47.54 -29.82 -12.56
N VAL A 846 47.79 -28.77 -13.33
CA VAL A 846 47.53 -28.73 -14.79
C VAL A 846 48.76 -28.32 -15.59
N GLY A 847 49.94 -28.31 -14.94
CA GLY A 847 51.24 -28.01 -15.53
C GLY A 847 51.99 -29.27 -15.98
N ASN A 848 53.24 -29.06 -16.38
CA ASN A 848 54.13 -30.13 -16.85
C ASN A 848 55.05 -30.68 -15.75
N GLU A 849 54.93 -30.19 -14.51
CA GLU A 849 55.59 -30.75 -13.34
C GLU A 849 54.93 -32.10 -12.97
N THR A 850 55.66 -33.03 -12.36
CA THR A 850 55.17 -34.36 -11.90
C THR A 850 53.79 -34.29 -11.26
N ASP A 851 52.89 -35.26 -11.50
CA ASP A 851 51.51 -35.27 -10.96
C ASP A 851 51.47 -34.97 -9.44
N TRP A 852 50.74 -33.94 -9.03
CA TRP A 852 50.53 -33.55 -7.64
C TRP A 852 49.14 -32.94 -7.48
N ASP A 853 48.49 -33.20 -6.34
CA ASP A 853 47.29 -32.49 -5.90
C ASP A 853 47.46 -32.09 -4.44
N VAL A 854 46.98 -30.91 -4.07
CA VAL A 854 47.06 -30.40 -2.70
C VAL A 854 45.66 -30.27 -2.12
N PHE A 855 45.41 -30.99 -1.03
CA PHE A 855 44.17 -30.95 -0.26
C PHE A 855 44.44 -30.36 1.12
N ILE A 856 43.78 -29.26 1.44
CA ILE A 856 43.99 -28.59 2.71
C ILE A 856 43.07 -29.24 3.75
N LYS A 857 43.69 -29.76 4.80
CA LYS A 857 43.04 -30.46 5.92
C LYS A 857 43.10 -29.69 7.24
N LYS A 858 43.76 -28.52 7.25
CA LYS A 858 43.98 -27.67 8.42
C LYS A 858 42.70 -26.98 8.83
#